data_AF-A0A7W9M449-F1
#
_entry.id   AF-A0A7W9M449-F1
#
_cell.length_a   1.000
_cell.length_b   1.000
_cell.length_c   1.000
_cell.angle_alpha   90.00
_cell.angle_beta   90.00
_cell.angle_gamma   90.00
#
_symmetry.space_group_name_H-M   'P 1'
#
loop_
_entity.id
_entity.type
_entity.pdbx_description
1 polymer ?
#
loop_
_entity_poly.entity_id
_entity_poly.type
_entity_poly.pdbx_seq_one_letter_code
_entity_poly.pdbx_strand_id
1 'polypeptide(L)'
;MPENQRPEYDAERTTAMQPVRPSGTASERTTKVSAGAVDEAEWPQEDAAWPQDEPDADTDPAPTVRNVTTPSADHDNATATPDVSHNVTQQHPTRNAQHNAPARGADATQAITPAGDQTRAHMPPSAAEQTRAINTPPGGFDRPVNTPPGGFNRPANTPPGGFNRPVNTPPGGFNRPPSPSEATTVFAAPVGGPEPDATVYGPVMVDSGTEADEADTRRKRLRKGGLIAAAVLGVMVLLYGLDILISGGDVPRGVSVAGVDVGGMSRDDAEQRLRDEIGPRLAAPVKARAGDVETEIDPKAAGLELDWTATLDRAGTQPLSPITRVTSFFTSSEVGFATRSDEAKLAAALEGLRATTDHEPAEGSIRFEGATPIAVEPKQGQKLDVPGASEKLLADWADSGTIELPVATTPVKTTKEGVQKALAEVAKPATAAPLIILGEGKDATLTPEHLATVLVFEPADDGSLTAKVDNAKLVEHAGPQLKETEKEGKDAEIVFEGGRPTVKESVDGLGIDWEKSLTTVLDVLKRDNDRAIKAEYKHTPAKVTTEQANKMGIKEVIGEFQTGGFAADSGVNIRVVAEKVNGAIVKPGETFSLNGYTGPRGRAQGYVDAGIIENGIPGRAVGGGISQFATTLYNAYYYAGMKDAGHKEHSYWISRYPKGREATVFQDPAGNSVIDIKFTNPDETGVAIQTIWTPSSLKIVLWGTKNYDVTGSTSAEFNHTQPEERKVTTQPCSPSNGAQGFSVTDTRTITDRRTGVSRSESRTVRYDPSHKIICEPKPETPPGG
;
A
#
# COMPACT_ATOMS: atom_id res chain seq x y z
N MET A 1 -6.97 29.05 43.50
CA MET A 1 -5.72 28.48 44.03
C MET A 1 -6.05 27.20 44.78
N PRO A 2 -5.28 26.11 44.61
CA PRO A 2 -4.30 25.91 43.54
C PRO A 2 -5.02 25.75 42.18
N GLU A 3 -4.56 26.13 40.99
CA GLU A 3 -3.25 26.59 40.45
C GLU A 3 -2.36 25.52 39.79
N ASN A 4 -2.26 25.63 38.45
CA ASN A 4 -1.27 25.10 37.49
C ASN A 4 -0.91 23.59 37.54
N GLN A 5 -0.89 22.89 36.40
CA GLN A 5 -0.10 23.21 35.21
C GLN A 5 -0.75 22.80 33.87
N ARG A 6 -0.36 23.48 32.79
CA ARG A 6 -0.43 22.99 31.40
C ARG A 6 0.93 22.41 30.99
N PRO A 7 0.96 21.55 29.96
CA PRO A 7 1.98 21.65 28.92
C PRO A 7 1.36 22.02 27.57
N GLU A 8 2.10 22.79 26.78
CA GLU A 8 1.92 22.90 25.32
C GLU A 8 2.64 21.70 24.66
N TYR A 9 2.28 21.36 23.42
CA TYR A 9 3.16 20.60 22.52
C TYR A 9 2.88 20.94 21.06
N ASP A 10 3.91 20.80 20.24
CA ASP A 10 4.03 21.43 18.92
C ASP A 10 3.12 20.86 17.81
N ALA A 11 2.92 21.68 16.79
CA ALA A 11 2.48 21.26 15.47
C ALA A 11 3.66 21.35 14.48
N GLU A 12 4.14 20.22 13.96
CA GLU A 12 4.75 20.18 12.62
C GLU A 12 4.71 18.78 11.98
N ARG A 13 4.62 18.75 10.64
CA ARG A 13 4.93 17.64 9.72
C ARG A 13 4.20 16.29 9.90
N THR A 14 3.15 16.11 9.10
CA THR A 14 2.93 14.83 8.39
C THR A 14 3.21 15.00 6.90
N THR A 15 4.01 14.09 6.32
CA THR A 15 4.42 14.17 4.91
C THR A 15 3.35 13.55 4.01
N ALA A 16 2.72 14.34 3.14
CA ALA A 16 1.75 13.84 2.17
C ALA A 16 2.43 13.02 1.06
N MET A 17 2.21 11.71 1.06
CA MET A 17 2.74 10.77 0.06
C MET A 17 1.72 10.57 -1.07
N GLN A 18 2.17 10.61 -2.33
CA GLN A 18 1.26 10.61 -3.49
C GLN A 18 0.56 9.25 -3.70
N PRO A 19 -0.78 9.21 -3.87
CA PRO A 19 -1.48 7.98 -4.26
C PRO A 19 -1.40 7.72 -5.76
N VAL A 20 -0.95 6.52 -6.13
CA VAL A 20 -0.89 6.03 -7.52
C VAL A 20 -2.28 5.61 -8.01
N ARG A 21 -2.57 5.81 -9.30
CA ARG A 21 -3.85 5.43 -9.93
C ARG A 21 -3.94 3.91 -10.21
N PRO A 22 -5.00 3.21 -9.77
CA PRO A 22 -5.44 1.95 -10.37
C PRO A 22 -6.41 2.18 -11.55
N SER A 23 -6.64 1.16 -12.38
CA SER A 23 -7.33 1.28 -13.68
C SER A 23 -8.43 0.23 -13.91
N GLY A 24 -9.63 0.68 -14.30
CA GLY A 24 -10.76 -0.18 -14.71
C GLY A 24 -11.43 -0.94 -13.54
N THR A 25 -12.59 -1.58 -13.72
CA THR A 25 -13.58 -1.53 -14.81
C THR A 25 -14.99 -1.54 -14.20
N ALA A 26 -16.03 -1.19 -14.97
CA ALA A 26 -17.39 -1.04 -14.46
C ALA A 26 -18.28 -2.26 -14.73
N SER A 27 -19.19 -2.60 -13.79
CA SER A 27 -20.64 -2.60 -14.05
C SER A 27 -21.47 -3.15 -12.88
N GLU A 28 -22.02 -2.27 -12.05
CA GLU A 28 -23.35 -2.42 -11.44
C GLU A 28 -23.81 -1.07 -10.88
N ARG A 29 -25.11 -0.74 -10.98
CA ARG A 29 -25.58 0.66 -10.84
C ARG A 29 -26.85 0.82 -10.01
N THR A 30 -26.75 0.51 -8.71
CA THR A 30 -27.61 1.06 -7.67
C THR A 30 -27.19 2.49 -7.29
N THR A 31 -28.12 3.28 -6.76
CA THR A 31 -27.95 4.71 -6.46
C THR A 31 -27.08 4.91 -5.22
N LYS A 32 -25.75 5.02 -5.41
CA LYS A 32 -24.80 5.21 -4.30
C LYS A 32 -24.88 6.62 -3.71
N VAL A 33 -25.24 6.71 -2.44
CA VAL A 33 -25.08 7.94 -1.65
C VAL A 33 -23.58 8.19 -1.42
N SER A 34 -23.02 9.23 -2.01
CA SER A 34 -21.65 9.68 -1.78
C SER A 34 -21.57 10.62 -0.58
N ALA A 35 -20.79 10.26 0.44
CA ALA A 35 -20.33 11.20 1.46
C ALA A 35 -19.08 11.93 0.94
N GLY A 36 -19.17 13.25 0.75
CA GLY A 36 -18.03 14.13 0.51
C GLY A 36 -17.78 14.96 1.76
N ALA A 37 -16.52 15.18 2.12
CA ALA A 37 -16.15 16.04 3.24
C ALA A 37 -16.42 17.52 2.93
N VAL A 38 -16.54 18.32 3.97
CA VAL A 38 -16.73 19.78 3.88
C VAL A 38 -15.41 20.45 4.23
N ASP A 39 -14.77 21.09 3.26
CA ASP A 39 -13.72 22.08 3.48
C ASP A 39 -14.30 23.47 3.18
N GLU A 40 -14.09 24.43 4.08
CA GLU A 40 -14.55 25.81 3.89
C GLU A 40 -13.63 26.53 2.90
N ALA A 41 -14.24 27.09 1.84
CA ALA A 41 -13.56 27.93 0.86
C ALA A 41 -14.36 29.23 0.66
N GLU A 42 -13.95 30.28 1.36
CA GLU A 42 -14.30 31.65 0.97
C GLU A 42 -13.74 31.93 -0.44
N TRP A 43 -14.50 32.65 -1.27
CA TRP A 43 -14.06 33.10 -2.59
C TRP A 43 -13.98 34.64 -2.62
N PRO A 44 -13.01 35.23 -3.36
CA PRO A 44 -12.76 36.66 -3.28
C PRO A 44 -13.89 37.50 -3.88
N GLN A 45 -14.00 38.74 -3.39
CA GLN A 45 -14.57 39.83 -4.18
C GLN A 45 -13.53 40.27 -5.22
N GLU A 46 -13.87 40.22 -6.50
CA GLU A 46 -13.13 40.92 -7.56
C GLU A 46 -14.09 41.82 -8.36
N ASP A 47 -13.77 43.11 -8.39
CA ASP A 47 -14.52 44.11 -9.14
C ASP A 47 -14.21 44.04 -10.64
N ALA A 48 -15.24 43.89 -11.47
CA ALA A 48 -15.13 43.88 -12.93
C ALA A 48 -16.22 44.75 -13.59
N ALA A 49 -16.27 46.03 -13.20
CA ALA A 49 -17.14 47.01 -13.82
C ALA A 49 -16.69 47.29 -15.27
N TRP A 50 -17.63 47.24 -16.21
CA TRP A 50 -17.47 47.81 -17.55
C TRP A 50 -18.20 49.16 -17.62
N PRO A 51 -17.63 50.18 -18.28
CA PRO A 51 -18.09 51.55 -18.14
C PRO A 51 -19.45 51.81 -18.79
N GLN A 52 -20.21 52.71 -18.17
CA GLN A 52 -21.38 53.35 -18.77
C GLN A 52 -21.04 54.83 -18.98
N ASP A 53 -21.20 55.32 -20.20
CA ASP A 53 -21.20 56.75 -20.50
C ASP A 53 -22.62 57.30 -20.28
N GLU A 54 -22.80 58.19 -19.30
CA GLU A 54 -23.98 59.08 -19.24
C GLU A 54 -23.79 60.29 -20.16
N PRO A 55 -24.89 60.99 -20.49
CA PRO A 55 -24.90 62.38 -20.01
C PRO A 55 -26.25 62.88 -19.45
N ASP A 56 -26.13 63.61 -18.34
CA ASP A 56 -26.84 64.84 -17.95
C ASP A 56 -28.38 64.92 -17.93
N ALA A 57 -28.92 65.03 -16.69
CA ALA A 57 -29.87 66.05 -16.18
C ALA A 57 -31.25 66.24 -16.89
N ASP A 58 -32.35 66.71 -16.26
CA ASP A 58 -32.56 67.56 -15.08
C ASP A 58 -34.06 67.53 -14.66
N THR A 59 -34.42 68.25 -13.60
CA THR A 59 -35.77 68.75 -13.20
C THR A 59 -36.84 67.81 -12.59
N ASP A 60 -37.13 68.12 -11.32
CA ASP A 60 -38.37 67.92 -10.52
C ASP A 60 -39.53 68.82 -11.07
N PRO A 61 -40.79 68.85 -10.55
CA PRO A 61 -41.39 68.12 -9.42
C PRO A 61 -42.82 67.56 -9.62
N ALA A 62 -43.38 66.97 -8.55
CA ALA A 62 -44.79 66.55 -8.44
C ALA A 62 -45.81 67.73 -8.33
N PRO A 63 -47.13 67.46 -8.40
CA PRO A 63 -47.91 67.59 -7.15
C PRO A 63 -49.08 66.57 -6.96
N THR A 64 -49.80 66.76 -5.85
CA THR A 64 -50.83 65.87 -5.26
C THR A 64 -52.28 66.22 -5.63
N VAL A 65 -53.23 65.30 -5.35
CA VAL A 65 -54.60 65.47 -4.74
C VAL A 65 -55.41 64.17 -5.02
N ARG A 66 -55.80 63.34 -4.03
CA ARG A 66 -56.81 63.43 -2.94
C ARG A 66 -58.30 63.21 -3.36
N ASN A 67 -58.96 62.32 -2.61
CA ASN A 67 -60.35 62.38 -2.10
C ASN A 67 -61.56 61.71 -2.84
N VAL A 68 -62.15 60.69 -2.17
CA VAL A 68 -63.49 60.71 -1.48
C VAL A 68 -64.70 59.86 -1.97
N THR A 69 -65.24 59.07 -1.01
CA THR A 69 -66.59 58.46 -0.82
C THR A 69 -67.20 57.36 -1.71
N THR A 70 -67.77 56.36 -1.01
CA THR A 70 -68.94 55.52 -1.37
C THR A 70 -70.26 56.23 -0.94
N PRO A 71 -71.45 55.81 -1.43
CA PRO A 71 -72.27 54.84 -0.66
C PRO A 71 -73.20 53.92 -1.51
N SER A 72 -74.04 53.13 -0.81
CA SER A 72 -75.13 52.22 -1.24
C SER A 72 -76.25 52.89 -2.11
N ALA A 73 -77.28 52.22 -2.66
CA ALA A 73 -78.03 51.04 -2.18
C ALA A 73 -78.97 50.38 -3.24
N ASP A 74 -79.74 49.37 -2.79
CA ASP A 74 -81.09 48.92 -3.24
C ASP A 74 -81.29 48.21 -4.61
N HIS A 75 -82.34 47.38 -4.84
CA HIS A 75 -82.95 46.30 -4.02
C HIS A 75 -83.89 45.39 -4.88
N ASP A 76 -84.77 44.59 -4.24
CA ASP A 76 -85.93 43.81 -4.77
C ASP A 76 -85.73 42.45 -5.52
N ASN A 77 -86.61 41.43 -5.38
CA ASN A 77 -87.44 40.99 -4.22
C ASN A 77 -88.06 39.56 -4.42
N ALA A 78 -88.30 38.83 -3.31
CA ALA A 78 -89.28 37.73 -3.07
C ALA A 78 -89.32 36.49 -4.03
N THR A 79 -89.76 35.27 -3.70
CA THR A 79 -90.38 34.57 -2.52
C THR A 79 -90.11 33.03 -2.70
N ALA A 80 -90.42 32.02 -1.86
CA ALA A 80 -91.09 31.83 -0.55
C ALA A 80 -90.54 30.53 0.13
N THR A 81 -91.29 29.91 1.04
CA THR A 81 -90.98 28.64 1.76
C THR A 81 -92.19 27.66 1.75
N PRO A 82 -92.13 26.45 2.36
CA PRO A 82 -92.36 26.29 3.82
C PRO A 82 -91.40 25.29 4.54
N ASP A 83 -91.63 25.04 5.83
CA ASP A 83 -90.67 24.47 6.81
C ASP A 83 -91.37 23.68 7.97
N VAL A 84 -90.58 23.12 8.91
CA VAL A 84 -90.84 22.79 10.34
C VAL A 84 -91.21 21.34 10.75
N SER A 85 -90.58 20.90 11.86
CA SER A 85 -90.96 19.89 12.90
C SER A 85 -90.37 18.45 12.86
N HIS A 86 -89.97 17.82 13.99
CA HIS A 86 -89.42 18.29 15.29
C HIS A 86 -88.83 17.12 16.15
N ASN A 87 -87.79 17.41 16.96
CA ASN A 87 -87.32 16.76 18.23
C ASN A 87 -87.05 15.22 18.28
N VAL A 88 -85.95 14.64 18.80
CA VAL A 88 -85.11 14.85 20.03
C VAL A 88 -85.63 14.14 21.30
N THR A 89 -84.85 13.18 21.84
CA THR A 89 -84.48 12.98 23.28
C THR A 89 -83.45 11.82 23.44
N GLN A 90 -82.74 11.77 24.58
CA GLN A 90 -81.55 10.93 24.91
C GLN A 90 -81.89 9.57 25.58
N GLN A 91 -80.95 8.61 25.66
CA GLN A 91 -80.16 8.26 26.89
C GLN A 91 -79.33 6.94 26.78
N HIS A 92 -78.27 6.86 27.60
CA HIS A 92 -77.38 5.70 27.88
C HIS A 92 -77.81 5.07 29.25
N PRO A 93 -77.23 3.95 29.83
CA PRO A 93 -75.82 3.51 29.75
C PRO A 93 -75.46 1.98 29.93
N THR A 94 -74.15 1.72 30.13
CA THR A 94 -73.49 0.65 30.94
C THR A 94 -73.25 -0.81 30.47
N ARG A 95 -71.95 -1.07 30.18
CA ARG A 95 -71.00 -2.02 30.85
C ARG A 95 -70.71 -3.46 30.36
N ASN A 96 -69.40 -3.76 30.45
CA ASN A 96 -68.70 -5.04 30.69
C ASN A 96 -68.71 -6.10 29.55
N ALA A 97 -67.58 -6.54 28.97
CA ALA A 97 -66.41 -7.29 29.50
C ALA A 97 -66.57 -8.83 29.28
N GLN A 98 -65.54 -9.66 29.05
CA GLN A 98 -64.08 -9.47 29.07
C GLN A 98 -63.32 -10.57 28.26
N HIS A 99 -62.12 -10.24 27.76
CA HIS A 99 -60.92 -11.10 27.60
C HIS A 99 -60.84 -12.38 26.71
N ASN A 100 -59.67 -12.43 26.05
CA ASN A 100 -58.77 -13.58 25.77
C ASN A 100 -58.89 -14.41 24.47
N ALA A 101 -57.74 -14.43 23.77
CA ALA A 101 -57.27 -15.40 22.77
C ALA A 101 -56.38 -16.46 23.50
N PRO A 102 -55.52 -17.32 22.87
CA PRO A 102 -55.14 -17.41 21.45
C PRO A 102 -54.93 -18.84 20.86
N ALA A 103 -54.35 -18.86 19.65
CA ALA A 103 -53.32 -19.80 19.15
C ALA A 103 -53.69 -20.97 18.21
N ARG A 104 -52.90 -21.03 17.11
CA ARG A 104 -52.35 -22.19 16.36
C ARG A 104 -53.27 -23.34 15.92
N GLY A 105 -53.20 -23.66 14.63
CA GLY A 105 -53.59 -24.95 14.03
C GLY A 105 -53.30 -24.90 12.53
N ALA A 106 -52.91 -26.02 11.92
CA ALA A 106 -52.45 -26.05 10.53
C ALA A 106 -53.02 -27.23 9.72
N ASP A 107 -53.06 -27.00 8.41
CA ASP A 107 -52.95 -27.98 7.32
C ASP A 107 -54.17 -28.86 6.95
N ALA A 108 -54.06 -29.44 5.75
CA ALA A 108 -54.87 -30.47 5.10
C ALA A 108 -56.32 -30.13 4.70
N THR A 109 -56.54 -29.94 3.39
CA THR A 109 -57.80 -30.32 2.72
C THR A 109 -57.47 -30.94 1.35
N GLN A 110 -58.07 -32.09 1.03
CA GLN A 110 -57.84 -32.82 -0.22
C GLN A 110 -58.73 -32.33 -1.38
N ALA A 111 -58.37 -32.73 -2.60
CA ALA A 111 -59.03 -32.28 -3.83
C ALA A 111 -60.35 -33.00 -4.15
N ILE A 112 -61.24 -32.32 -4.90
CA ILE A 112 -62.32 -32.92 -5.68
C ILE A 112 -62.32 -32.32 -7.09
N THR A 113 -62.51 -33.16 -8.10
CA THR A 113 -62.58 -32.87 -9.56
C THR A 113 -63.85 -33.54 -10.13
N PRO A 114 -64.21 -33.47 -11.43
CA PRO A 114 -63.72 -32.63 -12.55
C PRO A 114 -64.90 -31.68 -13.00
N ALA A 115 -65.35 -31.43 -14.24
CA ALA A 115 -64.98 -31.83 -15.61
C ALA A 115 -65.61 -30.92 -16.71
N GLY A 116 -64.85 -30.63 -17.77
CA GLY A 116 -65.35 -30.39 -19.15
C GLY A 116 -65.99 -29.02 -19.49
N ASP A 117 -66.00 -28.58 -20.75
CA ASP A 117 -65.25 -29.02 -21.96
C ASP A 117 -65.30 -27.92 -23.06
N GLN A 118 -64.65 -28.16 -24.21
CA GLN A 118 -64.75 -27.47 -25.52
C GLN A 118 -63.71 -26.37 -25.87
N THR A 119 -62.49 -26.83 -26.14
CA THR A 119 -61.75 -26.63 -27.42
C THR A 119 -61.79 -25.28 -28.17
N ARG A 120 -60.59 -24.70 -28.40
CA ARG A 120 -60.12 -24.42 -29.78
C ARG A 120 -58.59 -24.44 -29.93
N ALA A 121 -58.16 -24.98 -31.09
CA ALA A 121 -56.81 -25.14 -31.68
C ALA A 121 -55.92 -23.87 -31.75
N HIS A 122 -54.60 -23.91 -32.01
CA HIS A 122 -53.56 -24.97 -32.17
C HIS A 122 -52.15 -24.34 -32.20
N MET A 123 -51.13 -24.95 -31.57
CA MET A 123 -49.72 -24.96 -32.04
C MET A 123 -48.87 -25.91 -31.16
N PRO A 124 -48.10 -26.84 -31.74
CA PRO A 124 -46.61 -26.82 -31.65
C PRO A 124 -45.94 -27.52 -32.88
N PRO A 125 -44.65 -27.97 -32.85
CA PRO A 125 -43.41 -27.19 -32.75
C PRO A 125 -42.36 -27.58 -33.83
N SER A 126 -41.12 -27.09 -33.65
CA SER A 126 -39.85 -27.69 -34.16
C SER A 126 -39.52 -27.60 -35.66
N ALA A 127 -38.41 -26.92 -35.95
CA ALA A 127 -37.21 -27.53 -36.54
C ALA A 127 -36.06 -26.50 -36.58
N ALA A 128 -34.81 -26.94 -36.45
CA ALA A 128 -33.62 -26.14 -36.69
C ALA A 128 -32.70 -26.89 -37.65
N GLU A 129 -32.29 -26.27 -38.76
CA GLU A 129 -31.29 -26.88 -39.65
C GLU A 129 -30.56 -25.85 -40.54
N GLN A 130 -29.37 -26.26 -40.99
CA GLN A 130 -28.64 -25.79 -42.18
C GLN A 130 -28.21 -24.31 -42.26
N THR A 131 -26.99 -24.04 -41.80
CA THR A 131 -26.06 -23.17 -42.53
C THR A 131 -24.98 -24.02 -43.21
N ARG A 132 -24.79 -23.84 -44.52
CA ARG A 132 -23.73 -24.48 -45.31
C ARG A 132 -22.94 -23.40 -46.05
N ALA A 133 -21.62 -23.50 -46.00
CA ALA A 133 -20.72 -22.45 -46.48
C ALA A 133 -20.49 -22.48 -48.00
N ILE A 134 -19.97 -21.38 -48.55
CA ILE A 134 -18.63 -21.29 -49.20
C ILE A 134 -18.52 -19.93 -49.92
N ASN A 135 -17.46 -19.16 -49.62
CA ASN A 135 -16.54 -18.57 -50.61
C ASN A 135 -15.47 -17.68 -49.94
N THR A 136 -14.20 -17.98 -50.22
CA THR A 136 -13.02 -17.10 -50.05
C THR A 136 -12.51 -16.79 -51.46
N PRO A 137 -11.77 -15.69 -51.73
CA PRO A 137 -10.30 -15.79 -51.76
C PRO A 137 -9.62 -14.46 -51.30
N PRO A 138 -8.38 -14.04 -51.67
CA PRO A 138 -7.30 -13.99 -50.67
C PRO A 138 -6.42 -12.70 -50.66
N GLY A 139 -5.45 -12.66 -49.72
CA GLY A 139 -4.33 -11.72 -49.68
C GLY A 139 -4.47 -10.62 -48.60
N GLY A 140 -3.42 -10.20 -47.87
CA GLY A 140 -2.03 -10.66 -47.84
C GLY A 140 -1.02 -9.54 -48.16
N PHE A 141 -0.57 -8.81 -47.14
CA PHE A 141 0.54 -7.85 -47.22
C PHE A 141 1.26 -7.68 -45.87
N ASP A 142 2.58 -7.70 -45.91
CA ASP A 142 3.47 -7.55 -44.75
C ASP A 142 3.55 -6.11 -44.21
N ARG A 143 4.10 -5.97 -43.00
CA ARG A 143 4.76 -4.73 -42.54
C ARG A 143 6.10 -5.05 -41.86
N PRO A 144 7.14 -4.20 -41.99
CA PRO A 144 8.52 -4.63 -41.77
C PRO A 144 9.01 -4.42 -40.34
N VAL A 145 9.98 -5.25 -39.92
CA VAL A 145 10.86 -4.96 -38.79
C VAL A 145 11.89 -3.91 -39.22
N ASN A 146 12.11 -2.88 -38.41
CA ASN A 146 13.16 -1.88 -38.62
C ASN A 146 14.28 -2.06 -37.59
N THR A 147 15.51 -2.24 -38.05
CA THR A 147 16.72 -2.25 -37.23
C THR A 147 17.87 -1.59 -37.99
N PRO A 148 18.50 -0.56 -37.41
CA PRO A 148 19.91 -0.29 -37.68
C PRO A 148 20.66 0.13 -36.38
N PRO A 149 22.01 0.25 -36.39
CA PRO A 149 22.93 -0.88 -36.47
C PRO A 149 23.98 -0.85 -35.32
N GLY A 150 24.75 -1.93 -35.16
CA GLY A 150 26.00 -1.88 -34.35
C GLY A 150 27.12 -1.13 -35.09
N GLY A 151 28.25 -0.77 -34.47
CA GLY A 151 28.77 -0.95 -33.11
C GLY A 151 30.26 -0.52 -33.11
N PHE A 152 31.04 -0.65 -32.00
CA PHE A 152 32.51 -0.88 -31.99
C PHE A 152 33.14 -0.74 -30.57
N ASN A 153 34.01 -1.69 -30.23
CA ASN A 153 35.21 -1.69 -29.35
C ASN A 153 35.34 -0.88 -28.02
N ARG A 154 35.73 -1.65 -26.99
CA ARG A 154 36.55 -1.37 -25.77
C ARG A 154 37.93 -0.72 -26.07
N PRO A 155 38.79 -0.35 -25.07
CA PRO A 155 38.63 -0.29 -23.60
C PRO A 155 39.26 0.96 -22.88
N ALA A 156 39.22 0.93 -21.53
CA ALA A 156 40.30 1.31 -20.57
C ALA A 156 40.34 2.68 -19.82
N ASN A 157 40.54 2.54 -18.50
CA ASN A 157 41.30 3.33 -17.51
C ASN A 157 40.95 4.78 -17.07
N THR A 158 41.21 4.99 -15.77
CA THR A 158 41.04 6.15 -14.87
C THR A 158 42.36 6.95 -14.70
N PRO A 159 42.46 7.97 -13.80
CA PRO A 159 41.85 9.31 -13.73
C PRO A 159 42.91 10.41 -14.09
N PRO A 160 42.89 11.72 -13.67
CA PRO A 160 43.07 12.18 -12.25
C PRO A 160 42.49 13.57 -11.82
N GLY A 161 42.51 13.86 -10.51
CA GLY A 161 42.89 15.20 -9.96
C GLY A 161 41.81 16.10 -9.31
N GLY A 162 42.04 16.55 -8.06
CA GLY A 162 41.25 17.59 -7.37
C GLY A 162 41.51 17.67 -5.84
N PHE A 163 41.49 18.87 -5.24
CA PHE A 163 41.91 19.14 -3.83
C PHE A 163 41.11 20.32 -3.21
N ASN A 164 41.15 20.70 -1.91
CA ASN A 164 42.06 20.32 -0.81
C ASN A 164 41.48 20.53 0.63
N ARG A 165 42.27 20.11 1.63
CA ARG A 165 42.43 20.45 3.08
C ARG A 165 41.99 21.83 3.63
N PRO A 166 41.98 22.07 4.99
CA PRO A 166 41.94 21.14 6.16
C PRO A 166 41.24 21.61 7.50
N VAL A 167 41.20 20.71 8.51
CA VAL A 167 41.36 20.91 9.99
C VAL A 167 40.31 21.67 10.83
N ASN A 168 39.74 20.99 11.85
CA ASN A 168 39.87 21.39 13.26
C ASN A 168 39.44 20.29 14.27
N THR A 169 40.19 20.11 15.38
CA THR A 169 39.83 19.20 16.50
C THR A 169 40.62 19.57 17.78
N PRO A 170 39.98 19.70 18.98
CA PRO A 170 40.67 19.94 20.25
C PRO A 170 40.92 18.63 21.07
N PRO A 171 41.90 18.59 22.00
CA PRO A 171 42.32 17.35 22.65
C PRO A 171 42.10 17.26 24.18
N GLY A 172 42.05 16.01 24.69
CA GLY A 172 42.71 15.63 25.95
C GLY A 172 41.88 15.61 27.24
N GLY A 173 41.94 14.48 27.96
CA GLY A 173 41.44 14.33 29.33
C GLY A 173 41.93 13.02 29.98
N PHE A 174 42.79 13.11 30.99
CA PHE A 174 43.24 11.96 31.80
C PHE A 174 42.34 11.76 33.02
N ASN A 175 42.17 10.51 33.49
CA ASN A 175 42.04 10.26 34.93
C ASN A 175 42.34 8.81 35.38
N ARG A 176 42.85 8.72 36.61
CA ARG A 176 42.96 7.58 37.56
C ARG A 176 42.46 8.16 38.92
N PRO A 177 42.41 7.48 40.10
CA PRO A 177 42.75 6.10 40.51
C PRO A 177 41.51 5.46 41.24
N PRO A 178 41.57 4.61 42.32
CA PRO A 178 42.65 3.83 42.95
C PRO A 178 42.30 2.34 43.29
N SER A 179 43.26 1.65 43.95
CA SER A 179 43.09 0.42 44.77
C SER A 179 42.63 0.79 46.21
N PRO A 180 42.41 -0.12 47.21
CA PRO A 180 42.89 -1.52 47.37
C PRO A 180 41.90 -2.55 48.01
N SER A 181 42.33 -3.80 48.23
CA SER A 181 42.12 -4.61 49.48
C SER A 181 42.65 -6.07 49.35
N GLU A 182 42.77 -6.80 50.47
CA GLU A 182 43.27 -8.19 50.56
C GLU A 182 42.33 -9.12 51.39
N ALA A 183 42.52 -10.44 51.20
CA ALA A 183 42.38 -11.56 52.16
C ALA A 183 41.01 -12.21 52.47
N THR A 184 41.10 -13.49 52.94
CA THR A 184 40.12 -14.26 53.78
C THR A 184 38.99 -15.00 52.99
N THR A 185 38.55 -16.26 53.21
CA THR A 185 38.95 -17.52 53.94
C THR A 185 37.81 -18.57 53.72
N VAL A 186 37.86 -19.93 53.69
CA VAL A 186 38.79 -21.10 53.69
C VAL A 186 37.90 -22.36 53.35
N PHE A 187 38.39 -23.61 53.46
CA PHE A 187 37.70 -24.94 53.52
C PHE A 187 37.71 -25.80 52.22
N ALA A 188 37.94 -27.13 52.23
CA ALA A 188 38.24 -28.08 53.33
C ALA A 188 39.13 -29.29 52.88
N ALA A 189 39.64 -30.04 53.88
CA ALA A 189 40.20 -31.41 53.81
C ALA A 189 39.30 -32.34 54.69
N PRO A 190 39.56 -33.64 55.02
CA PRO A 190 40.71 -34.57 54.82
C PRO A 190 40.31 -35.86 54.01
N VAL A 191 40.91 -37.07 53.99
CA VAL A 191 41.52 -38.01 54.99
C VAL A 191 42.38 -39.10 54.30
N GLY A 192 43.43 -39.62 54.96
CA GLY A 192 43.83 -41.05 54.85
C GLY A 192 45.27 -41.39 54.45
N GLY A 193 46.05 -41.97 55.38
CA GLY A 193 47.31 -42.70 55.13
C GLY A 193 47.11 -44.23 55.18
N PRO A 194 48.14 -45.10 55.40
CA PRO A 194 49.45 -44.79 56.02
C PRO A 194 50.74 -45.38 55.38
N GLU A 195 51.87 -44.91 55.93
CA GLU A 195 53.20 -45.51 56.24
C GLU A 195 53.46 -47.04 56.19
N PRO A 196 54.73 -47.53 56.38
CA PRO A 196 56.06 -46.87 56.39
C PRO A 196 57.19 -47.61 55.61
N ASP A 197 58.40 -47.02 55.50
CA ASP A 197 59.61 -47.51 56.19
C ASP A 197 60.83 -46.56 56.02
N ALA A 198 61.89 -46.70 56.84
CA ALA A 198 62.91 -45.66 57.04
C ALA A 198 64.39 -46.12 57.12
N THR A 199 65.33 -45.19 56.86
CA THR A 199 66.64 -44.97 57.55
C THR A 199 67.37 -43.81 56.82
N VAL A 200 67.70 -42.65 57.40
CA VAL A 200 68.43 -42.26 58.64
C VAL A 200 69.96 -42.38 58.50
N TYR A 201 70.65 -41.25 58.29
CA TYR A 201 71.67 -40.69 59.20
C TYR A 201 72.28 -39.35 58.70
N GLY A 202 72.66 -38.50 59.66
CA GLY A 202 73.70 -37.47 59.57
C GLY A 202 74.38 -37.39 60.95
N PRO A 203 74.92 -36.26 61.41
CA PRO A 203 75.58 -35.14 60.72
C PRO A 203 76.97 -34.86 61.39
N VAL A 204 77.40 -33.58 61.46
CA VAL A 204 78.43 -33.00 62.37
C VAL A 204 79.90 -32.94 61.87
N MET A 205 80.57 -31.88 62.37
CA MET A 205 81.91 -31.36 62.08
C MET A 205 83.04 -32.12 62.82
N VAL A 206 84.31 -31.78 62.53
CA VAL A 206 85.22 -31.05 63.47
C VAL A 206 86.56 -30.72 62.78
N ASP A 207 87.28 -29.74 63.34
CA ASP A 207 88.50 -29.07 62.87
C ASP A 207 89.81 -29.78 63.31
N SER A 208 90.97 -29.24 62.88
CA SER A 208 92.35 -29.34 63.44
C SER A 208 93.42 -30.16 62.69
N GLY A 209 94.55 -29.51 62.38
CA GLY A 209 95.83 -29.93 62.99
C GLY A 209 96.95 -30.58 62.14
N THR A 210 97.72 -29.75 61.41
CA THR A 210 99.22 -29.72 61.35
C THR A 210 100.11 -30.95 61.08
N GLU A 211 101.20 -30.67 60.33
CA GLU A 211 102.52 -31.38 60.30
C GLU A 211 102.57 -32.83 59.74
N ALA A 212 103.70 -33.34 59.21
CA ALA A 212 104.87 -32.75 58.53
C ALA A 212 105.61 -33.86 57.72
N ASP A 213 106.52 -33.46 56.83
CA ASP A 213 107.54 -34.29 56.13
C ASP A 213 107.23 -35.74 55.70
N GLU A 214 107.18 -35.96 54.38
CA GLU A 214 108.24 -36.77 53.75
C GLU A 214 108.53 -36.29 52.31
N ALA A 215 109.78 -36.41 51.87
CA ALA A 215 110.30 -35.70 50.70
C ALA A 215 110.61 -36.59 49.47
N ASP A 216 110.66 -35.92 48.32
CA ASP A 216 111.24 -36.34 47.04
C ASP A 216 110.92 -37.75 46.48
N THR A 217 109.89 -37.82 45.63
CA THR A 217 109.93 -38.72 44.44
C THR A 217 109.02 -38.29 43.26
N ARG A 218 108.18 -37.25 43.41
CA ARG A 218 107.17 -36.88 42.39
C ARG A 218 107.63 -35.91 41.28
N ARG A 219 108.88 -35.44 41.26
CA ARG A 219 109.33 -34.38 40.31
C ARG A 219 109.85 -34.84 38.94
N LYS A 220 109.97 -36.15 38.66
CA LYS A 220 110.45 -36.68 37.34
C LYS A 220 109.38 -37.18 36.37
N ARG A 221 108.15 -37.53 36.80
CA ARG A 221 107.07 -37.95 35.87
C ARG A 221 106.37 -36.77 35.18
N LEU A 222 106.19 -35.64 35.88
CA LEU A 222 105.53 -34.44 35.35
C LEU A 222 106.22 -33.83 34.12
N ARG A 223 107.55 -33.99 33.95
CA ARG A 223 108.26 -33.49 32.76
C ARG A 223 107.98 -34.28 31.48
N LYS A 224 107.64 -35.58 31.55
CA LYS A 224 107.15 -36.33 30.37
C LYS A 224 105.66 -36.10 30.13
N GLY A 225 104.85 -36.06 31.20
CA GLY A 225 103.43 -35.74 31.11
C GLY A 225 103.18 -34.36 30.49
N GLY A 226 103.88 -33.33 30.96
CA GLY A 226 103.76 -31.97 30.43
C GLY A 226 104.22 -31.81 28.97
N LEU A 227 105.21 -32.58 28.52
CA LEU A 227 105.69 -32.53 27.13
C LEU A 227 104.71 -33.24 26.17
N ILE A 228 104.11 -34.36 26.60
CA ILE A 228 103.01 -35.01 25.86
C ILE A 228 101.77 -34.12 25.86
N ALA A 229 101.40 -33.52 27.00
CA ALA A 229 100.27 -32.60 27.08
C ALA A 229 100.48 -31.36 26.21
N ALA A 230 101.69 -30.77 26.17
CA ALA A 230 102.01 -29.65 25.29
C ALA A 230 102.01 -30.05 23.80
N ALA A 231 102.48 -31.26 23.46
CA ALA A 231 102.40 -31.78 22.09
C ALA A 231 100.96 -32.03 21.65
N VAL A 232 100.13 -32.64 22.50
CA VAL A 232 98.70 -32.84 22.24
C VAL A 232 97.95 -31.51 22.17
N LEU A 233 98.22 -30.55 23.08
CA LEU A 233 97.64 -29.21 23.02
C LEU A 233 98.07 -28.47 21.74
N GLY A 234 99.34 -28.58 21.34
CA GLY A 234 99.85 -28.01 20.09
C GLY A 234 99.17 -28.62 18.86
N VAL A 235 99.00 -29.94 18.82
CA VAL A 235 98.25 -30.62 17.75
C VAL A 235 96.77 -30.22 17.78
N MET A 236 96.13 -30.13 18.94
CA MET A 236 94.74 -29.68 19.07
C MET A 236 94.55 -28.23 18.63
N VAL A 237 95.49 -27.32 18.94
CA VAL A 237 95.47 -25.93 18.46
C VAL A 237 95.71 -25.85 16.95
N LEU A 238 96.58 -26.70 16.40
CA LEU A 238 96.85 -26.76 14.95
C LEU A 238 95.65 -27.35 14.19
N LEU A 239 95.03 -28.41 14.71
CA LEU A 239 93.78 -28.97 14.19
C LEU A 239 92.60 -28.00 14.34
N TYR A 240 92.51 -27.23 15.43
CA TYR A 240 91.49 -26.21 15.62
C TYR A 240 91.67 -25.02 14.67
N GLY A 241 92.91 -24.58 14.46
CA GLY A 241 93.24 -23.58 13.44
C GLY A 241 92.94 -24.06 12.02
N LEU A 242 93.21 -25.33 11.72
CA LEU A 242 92.88 -25.97 10.46
C LEU A 242 91.36 -26.14 10.27
N ASP A 243 90.62 -26.51 11.31
CA ASP A 243 89.15 -26.60 11.31
C ASP A 243 88.51 -25.23 11.08
N ILE A 244 89.03 -24.17 11.71
CA ILE A 244 88.63 -22.77 11.44
C ILE A 244 88.92 -22.38 9.98
N LEU A 245 90.08 -22.78 9.43
CA LEU A 245 90.47 -22.45 8.06
C LEU A 245 89.64 -23.19 7.00
N ILE A 246 89.24 -24.43 7.28
CA ILE A 246 88.45 -25.26 6.36
C ILE A 246 86.96 -24.93 6.44
N SER A 247 86.39 -24.78 7.64
CA SER A 247 84.97 -24.44 7.83
C SER A 247 84.68 -22.93 7.85
N GLY A 248 85.55 -22.16 7.21
CA GLY A 248 85.50 -20.69 7.15
C GLY A 248 84.47 -20.16 6.15
N GLY A 249 83.20 -20.47 6.35
CA GLY A 249 82.09 -20.09 5.46
C GLY A 249 80.90 -21.05 5.47
N ASP A 250 81.12 -22.26 6.01
CA ASP A 250 80.13 -23.34 6.05
C ASP A 250 78.92 -23.04 6.95
N VAL A 251 77.82 -23.71 6.63
CA VAL A 251 76.63 -23.81 7.50
C VAL A 251 77.01 -24.58 8.77
N PRO A 252 76.60 -24.15 9.99
CA PRO A 252 77.05 -24.82 11.21
C PRO A 252 76.69 -26.31 11.28
N ARG A 253 77.66 -27.14 11.70
CA ARG A 253 77.48 -28.59 11.89
C ARG A 253 76.31 -28.89 12.83
N GLY A 254 75.52 -29.90 12.46
CA GLY A 254 74.29 -30.27 13.16
C GLY A 254 73.06 -29.42 12.80
N VAL A 255 73.15 -28.45 11.88
CA VAL A 255 71.97 -27.72 11.39
C VAL A 255 71.21 -28.54 10.35
N SER A 256 69.91 -28.69 10.57
CA SER A 256 68.95 -29.15 9.57
C SER A 256 67.90 -28.09 9.25
N VAL A 257 67.33 -28.15 8.05
CA VAL A 257 66.22 -27.29 7.60
C VAL A 257 65.10 -28.21 7.14
N ALA A 258 63.97 -28.22 7.85
CA ALA A 258 62.81 -29.10 7.62
C ALA A 258 63.20 -30.58 7.39
N GLY A 259 64.02 -31.11 8.30
CA GLY A 259 64.54 -32.49 8.25
C GLY A 259 65.67 -32.77 7.25
N VAL A 260 66.08 -31.82 6.40
CA VAL A 260 67.26 -31.97 5.52
C VAL A 260 68.51 -31.49 6.24
N ASP A 261 69.49 -32.38 6.44
CA ASP A 261 70.78 -32.04 7.06
C ASP A 261 71.69 -31.28 6.08
N VAL A 262 72.15 -30.11 6.51
CA VAL A 262 73.05 -29.22 5.76
C VAL A 262 74.29 -28.83 6.58
N GLY A 263 74.45 -29.40 7.79
CA GLY A 263 75.49 -28.97 8.72
C GLY A 263 76.90 -29.35 8.27
N GLY A 264 77.77 -28.36 8.12
CA GLY A 264 79.14 -28.54 7.64
C GLY A 264 79.28 -28.65 6.12
N MET A 265 78.26 -28.22 5.36
CA MET A 265 78.35 -27.97 3.92
C MET A 265 78.72 -26.50 3.66
N SER A 266 79.29 -26.23 2.50
CA SER A 266 79.37 -24.84 2.01
C SER A 266 77.96 -24.28 1.82
N ARG A 267 77.80 -22.97 1.89
CA ARG A 267 76.47 -22.33 1.74
C ARG A 267 75.85 -22.58 0.36
N ASP A 268 76.67 -22.67 -0.69
CA ASP A 268 76.21 -22.93 -2.06
C ASP A 268 75.77 -24.40 -2.23
N ASP A 269 76.53 -25.36 -1.69
CA ASP A 269 76.18 -26.78 -1.69
C ASP A 269 74.91 -27.03 -0.85
N ALA A 270 74.79 -26.37 0.30
CA ALA A 270 73.62 -26.42 1.16
C ALA A 270 72.38 -25.86 0.46
N GLU A 271 72.48 -24.70 -0.19
CA GLU A 271 71.38 -24.12 -0.97
C GLU A 271 70.96 -25.05 -2.11
N GLN A 272 71.91 -25.61 -2.87
CA GLN A 272 71.57 -26.56 -3.94
C GLN A 272 70.88 -27.81 -3.38
N ARG A 273 71.41 -28.42 -2.31
CA ARG A 273 70.79 -29.60 -1.69
C ARG A 273 69.37 -29.34 -1.22
N LEU A 274 69.13 -28.19 -0.60
CA LEU A 274 67.79 -27.80 -0.14
C LEU A 274 66.83 -27.52 -1.31
N ARG A 275 67.31 -26.92 -2.39
CA ARG A 275 66.52 -26.74 -3.63
C ARG A 275 66.12 -28.08 -4.26
N ASP A 276 67.02 -29.07 -4.29
CA ASP A 276 66.77 -30.38 -4.87
C ASP A 276 65.86 -31.26 -3.99
N GLU A 277 66.04 -31.29 -2.67
CA GLU A 277 65.24 -32.13 -1.75
C GLU A 277 63.90 -31.51 -1.32
N ILE A 278 63.83 -30.18 -1.17
CA ILE A 278 62.64 -29.48 -0.64
C ILE A 278 61.86 -28.75 -1.74
N GLY A 279 62.54 -28.19 -2.75
CA GLY A 279 61.92 -27.41 -3.83
C GLY A 279 60.75 -28.10 -4.56
N PRO A 280 60.79 -29.41 -4.85
CA PRO A 280 59.66 -30.13 -5.43
C PRO A 280 58.41 -30.20 -4.53
N ARG A 281 58.59 -30.16 -3.21
CA ARG A 281 57.49 -30.21 -2.22
C ARG A 281 56.80 -28.85 -2.10
N LEU A 282 57.58 -27.77 -2.08
CA LEU A 282 57.11 -26.37 -2.05
C LEU A 282 56.47 -25.90 -3.37
N ALA A 283 56.49 -26.73 -4.42
CA ALA A 283 55.82 -26.48 -5.68
C ALA A 283 54.39 -27.07 -5.75
N ALA A 284 53.93 -27.76 -4.71
CA ALA A 284 52.56 -28.29 -4.62
C ALA A 284 51.58 -27.22 -4.08
N PRO A 285 50.27 -27.31 -4.39
CA PRO A 285 49.26 -26.47 -3.76
C PRO A 285 49.22 -26.68 -2.24
N VAL A 286 49.22 -25.58 -1.50
CA VAL A 286 49.09 -25.56 -0.04
C VAL A 286 47.63 -25.68 0.32
N LYS A 287 47.29 -26.64 1.18
CA LYS A 287 45.91 -26.85 1.65
C LYS A 287 45.58 -25.81 2.70
N ALA A 288 44.50 -25.08 2.51
CA ALA A 288 44.03 -24.04 3.40
C ALA A 288 42.56 -24.26 3.74
N ARG A 289 42.13 -23.74 4.88
CA ARG A 289 40.74 -23.81 5.32
C ARG A 289 40.29 -22.45 5.82
N ALA A 290 39.22 -21.94 5.23
CA ALA A 290 38.53 -20.73 5.67
C ALA A 290 37.22 -21.15 6.33
N GLY A 291 37.29 -21.49 7.63
CA GLY A 291 36.15 -21.91 8.45
C GLY A 291 35.39 -23.13 7.91
N ASP A 292 34.27 -22.91 7.23
CA ASP A 292 33.46 -24.00 6.63
C ASP A 292 33.89 -24.42 5.21
N VAL A 293 34.86 -23.74 4.59
CA VAL A 293 35.36 -24.02 3.23
C VAL A 293 36.82 -24.51 3.25
N GLU A 294 37.08 -25.69 2.70
CA GLU A 294 38.43 -26.15 2.34
C GLU A 294 38.81 -25.65 0.94
N THR A 295 40.06 -25.25 0.75
CA THR A 295 40.59 -24.71 -0.51
C THR A 295 42.07 -25.04 -0.68
N GLU A 296 42.62 -24.81 -1.89
CA GLU A 296 44.03 -25.00 -2.19
C GLU A 296 44.62 -23.72 -2.80
N ILE A 297 45.83 -23.36 -2.38
CA ILE A 297 46.54 -22.14 -2.80
C ILE A 297 47.83 -22.56 -3.52
N ASP A 298 47.98 -22.18 -4.79
CA ASP A 298 49.26 -22.32 -5.50
C ASP A 298 50.26 -21.27 -4.95
N PRO A 299 51.38 -21.68 -4.32
CA PRO A 299 52.34 -20.74 -3.74
C PRO A 299 52.94 -19.80 -4.79
N LYS A 300 53.20 -20.29 -6.01
CA LYS A 300 53.82 -19.50 -7.09
C LYS A 300 52.84 -18.48 -7.65
N ALA A 301 51.55 -18.83 -7.75
CA ALA A 301 50.50 -17.88 -8.11
C ALA A 301 50.32 -16.80 -7.02
N ALA A 302 50.38 -17.18 -5.74
CA ALA A 302 50.38 -16.27 -4.59
C ALA A 302 51.70 -15.48 -4.41
N GLY A 303 52.72 -15.73 -5.25
CA GLY A 303 54.02 -15.04 -5.16
C GLY A 303 54.84 -15.39 -3.92
N LEU A 304 54.60 -16.55 -3.31
CA LEU A 304 55.38 -17.13 -2.21
C LEU A 304 56.57 -17.91 -2.77
N GLU A 305 57.77 -17.51 -2.39
CA GLU A 305 59.02 -18.19 -2.70
C GLU A 305 59.84 -18.39 -1.43
N LEU A 306 60.74 -19.38 -1.44
CA LEU A 306 61.66 -19.58 -0.33
C LEU A 306 62.94 -18.77 -0.53
N ASP A 307 63.32 -18.01 0.49
CA ASP A 307 64.58 -17.27 0.54
C ASP A 307 65.65 -18.19 1.14
N TRP A 308 66.25 -19.03 0.30
CA TRP A 308 67.28 -19.99 0.71
C TRP A 308 68.47 -19.29 1.38
N THR A 309 68.91 -18.15 0.83
CA THR A 309 70.00 -17.34 1.39
C THR A 309 69.64 -16.82 2.79
N ALA A 310 68.47 -16.20 2.97
CA ALA A 310 68.04 -15.73 4.30
C ALA A 310 67.73 -16.90 5.27
N THR A 311 67.37 -18.08 4.77
CA THR A 311 67.20 -19.30 5.58
C THR A 311 68.55 -19.80 6.11
N LEU A 312 69.58 -19.83 5.25
CA LEU A 312 70.94 -20.21 5.65
C LEU A 312 71.64 -19.12 6.50
N ASP A 313 71.28 -17.85 6.36
CA ASP A 313 71.73 -16.79 7.27
C ASP A 313 71.15 -16.92 8.68
N ARG A 314 69.92 -17.44 8.84
CA ARG A 314 69.37 -17.79 10.16
C ARG A 314 70.13 -18.92 10.84
N ALA A 315 70.76 -19.82 10.08
CA ALA A 315 71.68 -20.82 10.64
C ALA A 315 72.98 -20.20 11.17
N GLY A 316 73.35 -19.00 10.72
CA GLY A 316 74.50 -18.24 11.23
C GLY A 316 75.84 -18.66 10.63
N THR A 317 76.86 -18.80 11.49
CA THR A 317 78.24 -19.15 11.12
C THR A 317 78.88 -20.08 12.18
N GLN A 318 79.80 -20.95 11.78
CA GLN A 318 80.33 -22.02 12.64
C GLN A 318 81.03 -21.44 13.91
N PRO A 319 80.53 -21.72 15.13
CA PRO A 319 80.86 -20.95 16.34
C PRO A 319 82.36 -20.94 16.70
N LEU A 320 82.87 -19.80 17.17
CA LEU A 320 84.27 -19.61 17.57
C LEU A 320 84.64 -20.19 18.96
N SER A 321 83.77 -21.02 19.54
CA SER A 321 83.99 -21.72 20.81
C SER A 321 84.44 -23.16 20.55
N PRO A 322 85.62 -23.60 21.02
CA PRO A 322 86.11 -24.96 20.76
C PRO A 322 85.23 -26.03 21.39
N ILE A 323 84.61 -25.75 22.55
CA ILE A 323 83.67 -26.67 23.20
C ILE A 323 82.41 -26.81 22.32
N THR A 324 81.86 -25.68 21.85
CA THR A 324 80.64 -25.66 21.03
C THR A 324 80.85 -26.33 19.67
N ARG A 325 82.03 -26.20 19.06
CA ARG A 325 82.39 -26.96 17.84
C ARG A 325 82.41 -28.46 18.09
N VAL A 326 82.97 -28.93 19.22
CA VAL A 326 82.97 -30.36 19.55
C VAL A 326 81.57 -30.88 19.86
N THR A 327 80.73 -30.12 20.57
CA THR A 327 79.34 -30.54 20.83
C THR A 327 78.47 -30.53 19.56
N SER A 328 78.75 -29.67 18.58
CA SER A 328 77.99 -29.60 17.31
C SER A 328 78.06 -30.87 16.43
N PHE A 329 78.95 -31.83 16.75
CA PHE A 329 78.93 -33.17 16.16
C PHE A 329 77.88 -34.13 16.78
N PHE A 330 77.26 -33.73 17.89
CA PHE A 330 76.36 -34.56 18.70
C PHE A 330 75.05 -33.85 19.09
N THR A 331 74.83 -32.62 18.60
CA THR A 331 73.62 -31.82 18.84
C THR A 331 73.04 -31.34 17.52
N SER A 332 71.81 -31.74 17.21
CA SER A 332 71.05 -31.20 16.08
C SER A 332 70.35 -29.89 16.45
N SER A 333 70.23 -28.97 15.50
CA SER A 333 69.40 -27.76 15.61
C SER A 333 68.63 -27.55 14.32
N GLU A 334 67.31 -27.42 14.41
CA GLU A 334 66.47 -27.13 13.25
C GLU A 334 66.31 -25.61 13.04
N VAL A 335 66.38 -25.16 11.79
CA VAL A 335 66.27 -23.74 11.41
C VAL A 335 65.06 -23.53 10.52
N GLY A 336 64.13 -22.68 10.98
CA GLY A 336 62.88 -22.38 10.28
C GLY A 336 63.06 -21.49 9.04
N PHE A 337 62.26 -21.78 8.02
CA PHE A 337 62.29 -21.18 6.69
C PHE A 337 62.11 -19.65 6.65
N ALA A 338 62.87 -18.98 5.77
CA ALA A 338 62.60 -17.60 5.39
C ALA A 338 61.73 -17.55 4.12
N THR A 339 60.52 -17.02 4.24
CA THR A 339 59.63 -16.74 3.11
C THR A 339 60.02 -15.39 2.47
N ARG A 340 60.10 -15.36 1.14
CA ARG A 340 60.09 -14.13 0.32
C ARG A 340 58.75 -14.07 -0.40
N SER A 341 58.08 -12.92 -0.35
CA SER A 341 56.72 -12.79 -0.88
C SER A 341 56.53 -11.54 -1.73
N ASP A 342 55.82 -11.68 -2.84
CA ASP A 342 55.19 -10.57 -3.54
C ASP A 342 53.85 -10.26 -2.86
N GLU A 343 53.84 -9.26 -1.98
CA GLU A 343 52.67 -8.84 -1.19
C GLU A 343 51.43 -8.56 -2.06
N ALA A 344 51.62 -8.01 -3.27
CA ALA A 344 50.52 -7.72 -4.19
C ALA A 344 49.94 -8.99 -4.82
N LYS A 345 50.77 -10.01 -5.13
CA LYS A 345 50.28 -11.32 -5.58
C LYS A 345 49.60 -12.09 -4.45
N LEU A 346 50.16 -12.06 -3.24
CA LEU A 346 49.61 -12.73 -2.07
C LEU A 346 48.22 -12.19 -1.72
N ALA A 347 48.10 -10.86 -1.64
CA ALA A 347 46.81 -10.20 -1.42
C ALA A 347 45.82 -10.51 -2.55
N ALA A 348 46.24 -10.48 -3.83
CA ALA A 348 45.37 -10.79 -4.95
C ALA A 348 44.90 -12.26 -4.99
N ALA A 349 45.75 -13.20 -4.57
CA ALA A 349 45.38 -14.61 -4.47
C ALA A 349 44.35 -14.84 -3.35
N LEU A 350 44.57 -14.28 -2.16
CA LEU A 350 43.65 -14.37 -1.03
C LEU A 350 42.32 -13.62 -1.29
N GLU A 351 42.36 -12.45 -1.95
CA GLU A 351 41.16 -11.74 -2.40
C GLU A 351 40.38 -12.57 -3.44
N GLY A 352 41.08 -13.35 -4.27
CA GLY A 352 40.47 -14.30 -5.20
C GLY A 352 39.71 -15.44 -4.51
N LEU A 353 40.16 -15.89 -3.33
CA LEU A 353 39.48 -16.91 -2.54
C LEU A 353 38.12 -16.43 -2.01
N ARG A 354 37.95 -15.13 -1.75
CA ARG A 354 36.67 -14.58 -1.24
C ARG A 354 35.47 -14.94 -2.12
N ALA A 355 35.66 -15.09 -3.43
CA ALA A 355 34.61 -15.52 -4.34
C ALA A 355 34.04 -16.93 -4.04
N THR A 356 34.70 -17.72 -3.21
CA THR A 356 34.26 -19.05 -2.75
C THR A 356 34.23 -19.20 -1.21
N THR A 357 35.00 -18.41 -0.45
CA THR A 357 35.04 -18.48 1.02
C THR A 357 34.08 -17.52 1.72
N ASP A 358 33.65 -16.45 1.05
CA ASP A 358 32.85 -15.40 1.67
C ASP A 358 31.36 -15.59 1.34
N HIS A 359 30.52 -15.62 2.36
CA HIS A 359 29.07 -15.77 2.23
C HIS A 359 28.33 -14.95 3.28
N GLU A 360 27.17 -14.41 2.89
CA GLU A 360 26.32 -13.63 3.80
C GLU A 360 25.48 -14.57 4.70
N PRO A 361 25.17 -14.16 5.94
CA PRO A 361 24.43 -14.99 6.88
C PRO A 361 23.03 -15.38 6.37
N ALA A 362 22.69 -16.66 6.48
CA ALA A 362 21.40 -17.20 6.09
C ALA A 362 20.69 -17.81 7.31
N GLU A 363 19.61 -17.16 7.75
CA GLU A 363 18.76 -17.69 8.82
C GLU A 363 18.14 -19.04 8.44
N GLY A 364 18.14 -19.95 9.41
CA GLY A 364 17.42 -21.20 9.33
C GLY A 364 15.91 -20.95 9.25
N SER A 365 15.20 -21.80 8.53
CA SER A 365 13.77 -21.63 8.24
C SER A 365 13.11 -22.96 7.92
N ILE A 366 11.80 -22.96 7.66
CA ILE A 366 11.06 -24.13 7.19
C ILE A 366 10.42 -23.78 5.86
N ARG A 367 10.74 -24.58 4.83
CA ARG A 367 10.19 -24.49 3.48
C ARG A 367 9.23 -25.66 3.25
N PHE A 368 8.17 -25.45 2.48
CA PHE A 368 7.22 -26.51 2.14
C PHE A 368 7.39 -26.99 0.69
N GLU A 369 7.21 -28.29 0.48
CA GLU A 369 7.04 -28.93 -0.84
C GLU A 369 5.67 -29.62 -0.88
N GLY A 370 4.71 -28.95 -1.53
CA GLY A 370 3.29 -29.25 -1.32
C GLY A 370 2.93 -29.08 0.16
N ALA A 371 2.39 -30.12 0.78
CA ALA A 371 2.15 -30.17 2.22
C ALA A 371 3.40 -30.50 3.07
N THR A 372 4.53 -30.89 2.49
CA THR A 372 5.66 -31.48 3.23
C THR A 372 6.61 -30.40 3.77
N PRO A 373 6.78 -30.23 5.10
CA PRO A 373 7.75 -29.28 5.66
C PRO A 373 9.17 -29.84 5.63
N ILE A 374 10.12 -29.00 5.23
CA ILE A 374 11.56 -29.30 5.12
C ILE A 374 12.34 -28.22 5.87
N ALA A 375 13.23 -28.64 6.78
CA ALA A 375 14.14 -27.74 7.46
C ALA A 375 15.18 -27.18 6.48
N VAL A 376 15.37 -25.85 6.51
CA VAL A 376 16.52 -25.16 5.95
C VAL A 376 17.42 -24.82 7.13
N GLU A 377 18.61 -25.42 7.20
CA GLU A 377 19.50 -25.23 8.34
C GLU A 377 20.21 -23.86 8.29
N PRO A 378 20.41 -23.20 9.45
CA PRO A 378 21.06 -21.90 9.50
C PRO A 378 22.52 -21.98 9.06
N LYS A 379 22.99 -20.93 8.39
CA LYS A 379 24.42 -20.71 8.09
C LYS A 379 24.86 -19.35 8.61
N GLN A 380 25.87 -19.36 9.47
CA GLN A 380 26.56 -18.12 9.86
C GLN A 380 27.24 -17.53 8.62
N GLY A 381 27.22 -16.21 8.50
CA GLY A 381 27.97 -15.53 7.43
C GLY A 381 29.46 -15.58 7.73
N GLN A 382 30.29 -15.51 6.70
CA GLN A 382 31.74 -15.63 6.81
C GLN A 382 32.42 -14.69 5.81
N LYS A 383 33.51 -14.03 6.23
CA LYS A 383 34.38 -13.24 5.35
C LYS A 383 35.85 -13.47 5.68
N LEU A 384 36.68 -13.73 4.67
CA LEU A 384 38.11 -14.01 4.85
C LEU A 384 38.86 -12.77 5.34
N ASP A 385 39.59 -12.90 6.45
CA ASP A 385 40.49 -11.86 6.95
C ASP A 385 41.80 -11.91 6.15
N VAL A 386 41.81 -11.27 4.97
CA VAL A 386 42.96 -11.29 4.04
C VAL A 386 44.27 -10.81 4.71
N PRO A 387 44.31 -9.76 5.56
CA PRO A 387 45.48 -9.44 6.38
C PRO A 387 45.96 -10.59 7.26
N GLY A 388 45.11 -11.12 8.15
CA GLY A 388 45.49 -12.22 9.04
C GLY A 388 45.83 -13.52 8.29
N ALA A 389 45.16 -13.78 7.17
CA ALA A 389 45.45 -14.91 6.28
C ALA A 389 46.80 -14.73 5.56
N SER A 390 47.20 -13.50 5.24
CA SER A 390 48.53 -13.20 4.69
C SER A 390 49.61 -13.50 5.71
N GLU A 391 49.49 -12.99 6.95
CA GLU A 391 50.44 -13.28 8.03
C GLU A 391 50.53 -14.78 8.32
N LYS A 392 49.38 -15.46 8.42
CA LYS A 392 49.29 -16.89 8.71
C LYS A 392 49.90 -17.75 7.60
N LEU A 393 49.67 -17.40 6.34
CA LEU A 393 50.25 -18.12 5.21
C LEU A 393 51.76 -17.86 5.08
N LEU A 394 52.23 -16.63 5.29
CA LEU A 394 53.67 -16.29 5.25
C LEU A 394 54.50 -17.08 6.28
N ALA A 395 53.91 -17.38 7.44
CA ALA A 395 54.53 -18.20 8.48
C ALA A 395 54.52 -19.69 8.13
N ASP A 396 53.37 -20.24 7.72
CA ASP A 396 53.12 -21.69 7.77
C ASP A 396 53.06 -22.39 6.39
N TRP A 397 53.09 -21.67 5.25
CA TRP A 397 52.88 -22.26 3.90
C TRP A 397 53.86 -23.38 3.51
N ALA A 398 55.03 -23.43 4.15
CA ALA A 398 56.06 -24.42 3.88
C ALA A 398 55.89 -25.72 4.68
N ASP A 399 54.97 -25.75 5.66
CA ASP A 399 54.68 -26.93 6.47
C ASP A 399 53.71 -27.89 5.77
N SER A 400 53.84 -29.19 6.05
CA SER A 400 53.04 -30.23 5.38
C SER A 400 51.66 -30.45 6.02
N GLY A 401 50.93 -29.37 6.32
CA GLY A 401 49.62 -29.39 6.99
C GLY A 401 48.52 -28.63 6.25
N THR A 402 47.30 -28.66 6.78
CA THR A 402 46.23 -27.75 6.36
C THR A 402 46.30 -26.48 7.21
N ILE A 403 46.30 -25.32 6.56
CA ILE A 403 46.43 -24.02 7.23
C ILE A 403 45.04 -23.42 7.46
N GLU A 404 44.63 -23.34 8.73
CA GLU A 404 43.43 -22.63 9.15
C GLU A 404 43.65 -21.11 8.98
N LEU A 405 42.94 -20.51 8.02
CA LEU A 405 42.96 -19.08 7.72
C LEU A 405 41.92 -18.35 8.61
N PRO A 406 42.24 -17.19 9.18
CA PRO A 406 41.30 -16.42 9.98
C PRO A 406 40.13 -15.91 9.13
N VAL A 407 38.93 -16.00 9.70
CA VAL A 407 37.66 -15.55 9.09
C VAL A 407 36.87 -14.74 10.11
N ALA A 408 36.25 -13.66 9.66
CA ALA A 408 35.27 -12.91 10.43
C ALA A 408 33.89 -13.54 10.23
N THR A 409 33.33 -14.15 11.27
CA THR A 409 31.99 -14.76 11.23
C THR A 409 30.92 -13.77 11.67
N THR A 410 29.76 -13.83 11.01
CA THR A 410 28.54 -13.08 11.35
C THR A 410 27.50 -14.06 11.87
N PRO A 411 27.13 -14.03 13.17
CA PRO A 411 26.16 -14.96 13.72
C PRO A 411 24.75 -14.72 13.16
N VAL A 412 24.03 -15.82 12.97
CA VAL A 412 22.57 -15.86 12.74
C VAL A 412 21.84 -16.06 14.06
N LYS A 413 20.59 -15.62 14.12
CA LYS A 413 19.73 -15.78 15.32
C LYS A 413 19.36 -17.24 15.54
N THR A 414 18.99 -17.95 14.49
CA THR A 414 18.46 -19.33 14.57
C THR A 414 19.53 -20.39 14.80
N THR A 415 19.18 -21.42 15.56
CA THR A 415 20.00 -22.64 15.75
C THR A 415 19.42 -23.83 14.98
N LYS A 416 20.26 -24.81 14.66
CA LYS A 416 19.84 -26.06 14.01
C LYS A 416 18.78 -26.79 14.84
N GLU A 417 18.98 -26.80 16.15
CA GLU A 417 18.09 -27.36 17.16
C GLU A 417 16.74 -26.63 17.17
N GLY A 418 16.74 -25.29 17.09
CA GLY A 418 15.54 -24.46 16.98
C GLY A 418 14.71 -24.74 15.72
N VAL A 419 15.37 -24.87 14.56
CA VAL A 419 14.70 -25.23 13.30
C VAL A 419 14.12 -26.65 13.37
N GLN A 420 14.89 -27.63 13.83
CA GLN A 420 14.42 -29.02 13.93
C GLN A 420 13.29 -29.18 14.95
N LYS A 421 13.32 -28.41 16.05
CA LYS A 421 12.21 -28.34 17.03
C LYS A 421 10.94 -27.78 16.40
N ALA A 422 11.01 -26.64 15.72
CA ALA A 422 9.84 -26.05 15.06
C ALA A 422 9.28 -26.94 13.93
N LEU A 423 10.15 -27.68 13.23
CA LEU A 423 9.76 -28.69 12.24
C LEU A 423 8.98 -29.84 12.89
N ALA A 424 9.44 -30.34 14.04
CA ALA A 424 8.84 -31.47 14.74
C ALA A 424 7.56 -31.11 15.52
N GLU A 425 7.58 -30.02 16.28
CA GLU A 425 6.51 -29.64 17.22
C GLU A 425 5.41 -28.76 16.59
N VAL A 426 5.68 -28.11 15.45
CA VAL A 426 4.71 -27.20 14.82
C VAL A 426 4.46 -27.54 13.35
N ALA A 427 5.47 -27.52 12.48
CA ALA A 427 5.24 -27.61 11.03
C ALA A 427 4.64 -28.96 10.60
N LYS A 428 5.17 -30.08 11.13
CA LYS A 428 4.65 -31.43 10.85
C LYS A 428 3.22 -31.64 11.38
N PRO A 429 2.89 -31.37 12.67
CA PRO A 429 1.50 -31.41 13.14
C PRO A 429 0.58 -30.48 12.34
N ALA A 430 1.00 -29.24 12.07
CA ALA A 430 0.17 -28.26 11.39
C ALA A 430 -0.21 -28.65 9.95
N THR A 431 0.61 -29.46 9.26
CA THR A 431 0.32 -29.98 7.91
C THR A 431 -0.08 -31.46 7.87
N ALA A 432 -0.19 -32.15 9.01
CA ALA A 432 -0.55 -33.58 9.04
C ALA A 432 -2.00 -33.87 8.60
N ALA A 433 -2.92 -32.92 8.78
CA ALA A 433 -4.35 -33.09 8.53
C ALA A 433 -5.03 -31.75 8.15
N PRO A 434 -6.26 -31.76 7.62
CA PRO A 434 -7.02 -30.54 7.37
C PRO A 434 -7.31 -29.70 8.63
N LEU A 435 -7.69 -28.44 8.43
CA LEU A 435 -8.34 -27.60 9.44
C LEU A 435 -9.78 -27.32 8.98
N ILE A 436 -10.75 -27.47 9.87
CA ILE A 436 -12.16 -27.15 9.61
C ILE A 436 -12.52 -25.81 10.26
N ILE A 437 -13.21 -24.94 9.53
CA ILE A 437 -13.80 -23.71 10.04
C ILE A 437 -15.32 -23.86 9.98
N LEU A 438 -15.93 -24.08 11.14
CA LEU A 438 -17.35 -24.34 11.33
C LEU A 438 -18.14 -23.04 11.15
N GLY A 439 -19.02 -23.00 10.15
CA GLY A 439 -19.84 -21.81 9.83
C GLY A 439 -21.32 -21.99 10.14
N GLU A 440 -22.13 -20.96 9.89
CA GLU A 440 -23.59 -21.06 10.03
C GLU A 440 -24.21 -21.87 8.88
N GLY A 441 -24.17 -23.20 9.01
CA GLY A 441 -24.81 -24.16 8.11
C GLY A 441 -23.94 -24.67 6.96
N LYS A 442 -22.71 -24.15 6.83
CA LYS A 442 -21.69 -24.61 5.87
C LYS A 442 -20.31 -24.34 6.45
N ASP A 443 -19.38 -25.26 6.24
CA ASP A 443 -18.02 -25.20 6.79
C ASP A 443 -16.97 -25.00 5.68
N ALA A 444 -15.84 -24.36 6.00
CA ALA A 444 -14.66 -24.38 5.15
C ALA A 444 -13.69 -25.49 5.57
N THR A 445 -13.07 -26.15 4.59
CA THR A 445 -11.94 -27.06 4.80
C THR A 445 -10.66 -26.47 4.22
N LEU A 446 -9.62 -26.33 5.04
CA LEU A 446 -8.27 -26.01 4.57
C LEU A 446 -7.45 -27.31 4.52
N THR A 447 -6.94 -27.65 3.34
CA THR A 447 -6.10 -28.84 3.16
C THR A 447 -4.72 -28.65 3.78
N PRO A 448 -3.96 -29.72 4.03
CA PRO A 448 -2.51 -29.65 4.32
C PRO A 448 -1.72 -28.71 3.40
N GLU A 449 -2.06 -28.65 2.12
CA GLU A 449 -1.41 -27.80 1.12
C GLU A 449 -1.79 -26.32 1.31
N HIS A 450 -3.05 -26.01 1.61
CA HIS A 450 -3.47 -24.64 1.97
C HIS A 450 -2.75 -24.19 3.24
N LEU A 451 -2.68 -25.06 4.26
CA LEU A 451 -2.02 -24.78 5.53
C LEU A 451 -0.50 -24.56 5.38
N ALA A 452 0.16 -25.29 4.47
CA ALA A 452 1.56 -25.05 4.10
C ALA A 452 1.81 -23.66 3.51
N THR A 453 0.84 -23.04 2.83
CA THR A 453 0.98 -21.63 2.36
C THR A 453 0.75 -20.60 3.47
N VAL A 454 -0.04 -20.97 4.49
CA VAL A 454 -0.51 -20.10 5.59
C VAL A 454 0.50 -20.04 6.75
N LEU A 455 1.31 -21.06 6.97
CA LEU A 455 2.30 -21.08 8.04
C LEU A 455 3.52 -20.21 7.70
N VAL A 456 3.87 -19.29 8.61
CA VAL A 456 5.06 -18.44 8.53
C VAL A 456 5.96 -18.74 9.72
N PHE A 457 7.27 -18.81 9.51
CA PHE A 457 8.26 -19.04 10.56
C PHE A 457 9.27 -17.90 10.59
N GLU A 458 9.42 -17.24 11.73
CA GLU A 458 10.32 -16.10 11.93
C GLU A 458 11.43 -16.44 12.95
N PRO A 459 12.69 -16.04 12.68
CA PRO A 459 13.78 -16.10 13.65
C PRO A 459 13.47 -15.36 14.96
N ALA A 460 13.59 -16.06 16.08
CA ALA A 460 13.56 -15.47 17.43
C ALA A 460 14.98 -15.29 18.00
N ASP A 461 15.14 -14.36 18.94
CA ASP A 461 16.43 -14.02 19.55
C ASP A 461 16.98 -15.11 20.51
N ASP A 462 16.23 -16.20 20.74
CA ASP A 462 16.59 -17.33 21.62
C ASP A 462 17.13 -18.56 20.87
N GLY A 463 17.29 -18.47 19.54
CA GLY A 463 17.66 -19.61 18.69
C GLY A 463 16.49 -20.31 18.01
N SER A 464 15.24 -20.04 18.39
CA SER A 464 14.07 -20.75 17.88
C SER A 464 13.46 -20.11 16.62
N LEU A 465 12.53 -20.84 16.00
CA LEU A 465 11.60 -20.30 15.00
C LEU A 465 10.23 -20.09 15.64
N THR A 466 9.78 -18.83 15.70
CA THR A 466 8.41 -18.50 16.07
C THR A 466 7.48 -18.74 14.89
N ALA A 467 6.53 -19.65 15.06
CA ALA A 467 5.49 -19.91 14.07
C ALA A 467 4.35 -18.88 14.18
N LYS A 468 3.83 -18.44 13.03
CA LYS A 468 2.67 -17.55 12.89
C LYS A 468 1.73 -18.05 11.79
N VAL A 469 0.53 -17.49 11.78
CA VAL A 469 -0.53 -17.77 10.80
C VAL A 469 -0.70 -16.53 9.92
N ASP A 470 -0.54 -16.70 8.61
CA ASP A 470 -0.90 -15.71 7.60
C ASP A 470 -2.42 -15.68 7.44
N ASN A 471 -3.06 -14.85 8.26
CA ASN A 471 -4.51 -14.69 8.26
C ASN A 471 -5.07 -14.25 6.89
N ALA A 472 -4.29 -13.54 6.06
CA ALA A 472 -4.76 -13.09 4.75
C ALA A 472 -4.94 -14.29 3.80
N LYS A 473 -3.94 -15.17 3.71
CA LYS A 473 -4.05 -16.43 2.94
C LYS A 473 -5.07 -17.39 3.53
N LEU A 474 -5.21 -17.43 4.86
CA LEU A 474 -6.24 -18.26 5.51
C LEU A 474 -7.64 -17.83 5.06
N VAL A 475 -7.91 -16.51 5.04
CA VAL A 475 -9.16 -15.93 4.52
C VAL A 475 -9.30 -16.16 3.00
N GLU A 476 -8.22 -16.10 2.23
CA GLU A 476 -8.21 -16.42 0.79
C GLU A 476 -8.71 -17.85 0.52
N HIS A 477 -8.26 -18.83 1.29
CA HIS A 477 -8.68 -20.24 1.17
C HIS A 477 -10.07 -20.52 1.76
N ALA A 478 -10.45 -19.84 2.85
CA ALA A 478 -11.66 -20.12 3.61
C ALA A 478 -12.89 -19.31 3.17
N GLY A 479 -12.71 -18.02 2.90
CA GLY A 479 -13.79 -17.07 2.56
C GLY A 479 -14.66 -17.52 1.38
N PRO A 480 -14.09 -17.97 0.24
CA PRO A 480 -14.87 -18.46 -0.89
C PRO A 480 -15.77 -19.66 -0.55
N GLN A 481 -15.39 -20.50 0.41
CA GLN A 481 -16.19 -21.64 0.85
C GLN A 481 -17.35 -21.19 1.77
N LEU A 482 -17.06 -20.24 2.67
CA LEU A 482 -17.98 -19.72 3.69
C LEU A 482 -18.90 -18.59 3.21
N LYS A 483 -18.70 -18.04 2.00
CA LYS A 483 -19.47 -16.92 1.44
C LYS A 483 -21.00 -17.09 1.46
N GLU A 484 -21.51 -18.33 1.44
CA GLU A 484 -22.95 -18.63 1.54
C GLU A 484 -23.53 -18.47 2.96
N THR A 485 -22.67 -18.40 3.99
CA THR A 485 -23.08 -18.12 5.38
C THR A 485 -23.19 -16.62 5.66
N GLU A 486 -22.51 -15.79 4.85
CA GLU A 486 -22.57 -14.34 4.92
C GLU A 486 -23.82 -13.79 4.22
N LYS A 487 -24.32 -12.64 4.67
CA LYS A 487 -25.53 -11.99 4.15
C LYS A 487 -25.19 -10.55 3.78
N GLU A 488 -25.38 -10.18 2.52
CA GLU A 488 -25.19 -8.80 2.08
C GLU A 488 -26.28 -7.88 2.65
N GLY A 489 -25.84 -6.81 3.31
CA GLY A 489 -26.74 -5.78 3.85
C GLY A 489 -27.37 -4.93 2.74
N LYS A 490 -28.58 -4.44 2.99
CA LYS A 490 -29.37 -3.64 2.06
C LYS A 490 -29.81 -2.35 2.73
N ASP A 491 -29.50 -1.23 2.09
CA ASP A 491 -29.92 0.10 2.54
C ASP A 491 -31.44 0.28 2.41
N ALA A 492 -32.04 1.04 3.32
CA ALA A 492 -33.45 1.40 3.26
C ALA A 492 -33.72 2.34 2.07
N GLU A 493 -34.83 2.11 1.38
CA GLU A 493 -35.17 2.75 0.11
C GLU A 493 -36.55 3.43 0.20
N ILE A 494 -36.69 4.64 -0.37
CA ILE A 494 -37.99 5.34 -0.43
C ILE A 494 -38.60 5.08 -1.80
N VAL A 495 -39.66 4.26 -1.83
CA VAL A 495 -40.39 3.85 -3.04
C VAL A 495 -41.77 4.51 -3.11
N PHE A 496 -42.24 4.81 -4.33
CA PHE A 496 -43.52 5.50 -4.56
C PHE A 496 -44.68 4.53 -4.86
N GLU A 497 -44.94 3.61 -3.93
CA GLU A 497 -45.99 2.61 -4.06
C GLU A 497 -47.39 3.17 -3.74
N GLY A 498 -48.39 2.76 -4.52
CA GLY A 498 -49.78 3.20 -4.33
C GLY A 498 -50.01 4.71 -4.46
N GLY A 499 -49.07 5.44 -5.09
CA GLY A 499 -49.13 6.90 -5.22
C GLY A 499 -48.68 7.69 -3.98
N ARG A 500 -47.95 7.06 -3.05
CA ARG A 500 -47.37 7.72 -1.86
C ARG A 500 -45.94 7.21 -1.57
N PRO A 501 -45.08 7.98 -0.90
CA PRO A 501 -43.82 7.47 -0.39
C PRO A 501 -44.05 6.35 0.62
N THR A 502 -43.19 5.33 0.56
CA THR A 502 -43.12 4.21 1.49
C THR A 502 -41.64 3.87 1.72
N VAL A 503 -41.24 3.70 2.98
CA VAL A 503 -39.91 3.19 3.31
C VAL A 503 -39.93 1.67 3.18
N LYS A 504 -39.10 1.15 2.28
CA LYS A 504 -38.72 -0.26 2.19
C LYS A 504 -37.54 -0.48 3.12
N GLU A 505 -37.70 -1.44 4.04
CA GLU A 505 -36.82 -1.59 5.19
C GLU A 505 -35.38 -2.01 4.83
N SER A 506 -34.42 -1.50 5.59
CA SER A 506 -33.03 -1.95 5.53
C SER A 506 -32.86 -3.34 6.12
N VAL A 507 -31.91 -4.11 5.58
CA VAL A 507 -31.46 -5.38 6.15
C VAL A 507 -30.00 -5.23 6.52
N ASP A 508 -29.64 -5.46 7.79
CA ASP A 508 -28.24 -5.42 8.21
C ASP A 508 -27.45 -6.59 7.59
N GLY A 509 -26.21 -6.30 7.20
CA GLY A 509 -25.30 -7.33 6.71
C GLY A 509 -24.86 -8.26 7.85
N LEU A 510 -24.51 -9.49 7.51
CA LEU A 510 -23.88 -10.46 8.42
C LEU A 510 -22.59 -10.96 7.78
N GLY A 511 -21.45 -10.60 8.33
CA GLY A 511 -20.13 -11.01 7.84
C GLY A 511 -19.32 -11.73 8.90
N ILE A 512 -18.25 -12.42 8.48
CA ILE A 512 -17.38 -13.15 9.41
C ILE A 512 -16.38 -12.19 10.10
N ASP A 513 -16.33 -12.27 11.43
CA ASP A 513 -15.38 -11.58 12.29
C ASP A 513 -14.07 -12.40 12.31
N TRP A 514 -13.30 -12.30 11.23
CA TRP A 514 -12.06 -13.07 11.04
C TRP A 514 -11.02 -12.80 12.14
N GLU A 515 -10.95 -11.58 12.67
CA GLU A 515 -10.05 -11.23 13.77
C GLU A 515 -10.33 -12.07 15.03
N LYS A 516 -11.60 -12.24 15.43
CA LYS A 516 -11.96 -13.14 16.54
C LYS A 516 -11.82 -14.61 16.16
N SER A 517 -12.32 -14.99 14.98
CA SER A 517 -12.41 -16.39 14.54
C SER A 517 -11.04 -17.07 14.48
N LEU A 518 -10.00 -16.34 14.09
CA LEU A 518 -8.67 -16.91 13.85
C LEU A 518 -7.73 -16.90 15.07
N THR A 519 -8.16 -16.34 16.20
CA THR A 519 -7.35 -16.21 17.45
C THR A 519 -6.71 -17.51 17.95
N THR A 520 -7.33 -18.67 17.72
CA THR A 520 -6.89 -19.97 18.25
C THR A 520 -6.29 -20.91 17.21
N VAL A 521 -6.20 -20.50 15.93
CA VAL A 521 -5.78 -21.36 14.81
C VAL A 521 -4.47 -22.10 15.10
N LEU A 522 -3.43 -21.38 15.53
CA LEU A 522 -2.09 -21.95 15.71
C LEU A 522 -2.05 -23.05 16.79
N ASP A 523 -2.90 -22.98 17.82
CA ASP A 523 -2.98 -23.98 18.89
C ASP A 523 -3.98 -25.11 18.59
N VAL A 524 -4.80 -24.96 17.55
CA VAL A 524 -5.60 -26.02 16.96
C VAL A 524 -4.79 -26.80 15.93
N LEU A 525 -3.94 -26.13 15.15
CA LEU A 525 -3.03 -26.77 14.17
C LEU A 525 -1.96 -27.67 14.81
N LYS A 526 -1.58 -27.44 16.06
CA LYS A 526 -0.62 -28.29 16.80
C LYS A 526 -1.23 -29.62 17.29
N ARG A 527 -2.53 -29.86 17.09
CA ARG A 527 -3.24 -31.05 17.61
C ARG A 527 -3.28 -32.17 16.59
N ASP A 528 -3.19 -33.40 17.09
CA ASP A 528 -3.36 -34.64 16.32
C ASP A 528 -4.82 -34.87 15.90
N ASN A 529 -5.77 -34.31 16.64
CA ASN A 529 -7.21 -34.47 16.46
C ASN A 529 -7.99 -33.16 16.78
N ASP A 530 -9.32 -33.19 16.58
CA ASP A 530 -10.24 -32.09 16.89
C ASP A 530 -9.81 -30.72 16.33
N ARG A 531 -9.35 -30.76 15.06
CA ARG A 531 -8.83 -29.62 14.28
C ARG A 531 -9.96 -28.78 13.69
N ALA A 532 -10.80 -28.24 14.58
CA ALA A 532 -11.92 -27.37 14.22
C ALA A 532 -11.89 -26.07 15.01
N ILE A 533 -12.22 -24.96 14.34
CA ILE A 533 -12.53 -23.66 14.94
C ILE A 533 -13.93 -23.23 14.51
N LYS A 534 -14.57 -22.34 15.27
CA LYS A 534 -15.86 -21.74 14.92
C LYS A 534 -15.64 -20.37 14.26
N ALA A 535 -16.36 -20.10 13.18
CA ALA A 535 -16.52 -18.75 12.66
C ALA A 535 -17.42 -17.93 13.62
N GLU A 536 -16.92 -16.79 14.05
CA GLU A 536 -17.71 -15.77 14.73
C GLU A 536 -18.25 -14.78 13.71
N TYR A 537 -19.51 -14.39 13.86
CA TYR A 537 -20.20 -13.51 12.91
C TYR A 537 -20.51 -12.16 13.55
N LYS A 538 -20.51 -11.11 12.74
CA LYS A 538 -20.76 -9.73 13.15
C LYS A 538 -21.77 -9.07 12.23
N HIS A 539 -22.81 -8.51 12.83
CA HIS A 539 -23.73 -7.63 12.12
C HIS A 539 -23.03 -6.35 11.70
N THR A 540 -23.21 -5.98 10.43
CA THR A 540 -22.78 -4.69 9.86
C THR A 540 -24.03 -3.90 9.52
N PRO A 541 -24.35 -2.82 10.25
CA PRO A 541 -25.53 -2.03 10.00
C PRO A 541 -25.61 -1.51 8.55
N ALA A 542 -26.82 -1.43 8.01
CA ALA A 542 -27.05 -0.75 6.74
C ALA A 542 -26.58 0.72 6.80
N LYS A 543 -26.09 1.25 5.66
CA LYS A 543 -25.56 2.63 5.55
C LYS A 543 -26.68 3.65 5.60
N VAL A 544 -27.87 3.26 5.14
CA VAL A 544 -29.14 3.95 5.42
C VAL A 544 -30.06 2.96 6.13
N THR A 545 -30.34 3.18 7.41
CA THR A 545 -31.24 2.32 8.19
C THR A 545 -32.72 2.70 7.99
N THR A 546 -33.63 1.76 8.26
CA THR A 546 -35.08 2.02 8.30
C THR A 546 -35.43 3.20 9.21
N GLU A 547 -34.73 3.37 10.34
CA GLU A 547 -34.94 4.51 11.24
C GLU A 547 -34.53 5.83 10.58
N GLN A 548 -33.36 5.89 9.94
CA GLN A 548 -32.86 7.08 9.24
C GLN A 548 -33.78 7.46 8.07
N ALA A 549 -34.24 6.49 7.29
CA ALA A 549 -35.18 6.71 6.19
C ALA A 549 -36.53 7.25 6.69
N ASN A 550 -37.08 6.69 7.78
CA ASN A 550 -38.30 7.22 8.41
C ASN A 550 -38.10 8.63 9.00
N LYS A 551 -36.93 8.91 9.59
CA LYS A 551 -36.57 10.22 10.16
C LYS A 551 -36.52 11.34 9.12
N MET A 552 -36.34 11.01 7.82
CA MET A 552 -36.44 12.01 6.74
C MET A 552 -37.84 12.67 6.68
N GLY A 553 -38.90 12.06 7.21
CA GLY A 553 -40.20 12.71 7.32
C GLY A 553 -40.93 12.96 5.99
N ILE A 554 -40.56 12.23 4.93
CA ILE A 554 -41.14 12.33 3.58
C ILE A 554 -42.51 11.62 3.56
N LYS A 555 -43.61 12.41 3.54
CA LYS A 555 -44.99 11.94 3.80
C LYS A 555 -46.00 12.42 2.77
N GLU A 556 -45.94 13.69 2.38
CA GLU A 556 -46.98 14.38 1.60
C GLU A 556 -46.37 15.23 0.47
N VAL A 557 -47.18 15.62 -0.51
CA VAL A 557 -46.74 16.51 -1.59
C VAL A 557 -46.57 17.92 -1.04
N ILE A 558 -45.35 18.45 -1.10
CA ILE A 558 -45.03 19.81 -0.68
C ILE A 558 -45.05 20.80 -1.86
N GLY A 559 -44.75 20.34 -3.08
CA GLY A 559 -44.89 21.13 -4.30
C GLY A 559 -44.82 20.25 -5.55
N GLU A 560 -45.52 20.64 -6.60
CA GLU A 560 -45.50 19.94 -7.88
C GLU A 560 -45.66 20.89 -9.06
N PHE A 561 -45.17 20.48 -10.24
CA PHE A 561 -45.41 21.20 -11.48
C PHE A 561 -45.40 20.26 -12.68
N GLN A 562 -46.10 20.64 -13.74
CA GLN A 562 -46.16 19.87 -14.99
C GLN A 562 -45.94 20.78 -16.20
N THR A 563 -45.13 20.32 -17.14
CA THR A 563 -45.02 20.90 -18.49
C THR A 563 -45.31 19.84 -19.56
N GLY A 564 -45.48 20.27 -20.81
CA GLY A 564 -45.63 19.38 -21.95
C GLY A 564 -45.36 20.10 -23.27
N GLY A 565 -45.76 19.47 -24.38
CA GLY A 565 -45.61 20.06 -25.72
C GLY A 565 -44.15 20.12 -26.20
N PHE A 566 -43.28 19.26 -25.70
CA PHE A 566 -41.93 19.07 -26.24
C PHE A 566 -41.95 18.17 -27.49
N ALA A 567 -40.96 18.36 -28.36
CA ALA A 567 -40.74 17.49 -29.53
C ALA A 567 -40.26 16.10 -29.10
N ALA A 568 -40.51 15.07 -29.92
CA ALA A 568 -40.23 13.68 -29.56
C ALA A 568 -38.75 13.39 -29.25
N ASP A 569 -37.83 14.07 -29.94
CA ASP A 569 -36.38 13.99 -29.69
C ASP A 569 -36.00 14.51 -28.29
N SER A 570 -36.59 15.65 -27.92
CA SER A 570 -36.47 16.29 -26.63
C SER A 570 -37.10 15.41 -25.54
N GLY A 571 -38.19 14.72 -25.86
CA GLY A 571 -38.83 13.72 -24.99
C GLY A 571 -37.92 12.55 -24.62
N VAL A 572 -37.08 12.06 -25.54
CA VAL A 572 -36.07 11.04 -25.23
C VAL A 572 -35.05 11.56 -24.22
N ASN A 573 -34.56 12.79 -24.41
CA ASN A 573 -33.59 13.41 -23.49
C ASN A 573 -34.20 13.72 -22.11
N ILE A 574 -35.44 14.21 -22.08
CA ILE A 574 -36.21 14.48 -20.86
C ILE A 574 -36.46 13.18 -20.10
N ARG A 575 -36.84 12.10 -20.78
CA ARG A 575 -36.99 10.75 -20.19
C ARG A 575 -35.72 10.29 -19.49
N VAL A 576 -34.56 10.38 -20.15
CA VAL A 576 -33.27 9.95 -19.56
C VAL A 576 -32.89 10.78 -18.32
N VAL A 577 -33.30 12.06 -18.23
CA VAL A 577 -33.14 12.85 -17.01
C VAL A 577 -34.16 12.45 -15.94
N ALA A 578 -35.41 12.23 -16.31
CA ALA A 578 -36.48 11.82 -15.41
C ALA A 578 -36.17 10.46 -14.74
N GLU A 579 -35.81 9.46 -15.54
CA GLU A 579 -35.39 8.13 -15.07
C GLU A 579 -34.19 8.17 -14.11
N LYS A 580 -33.26 9.12 -14.29
CA LYS A 580 -32.15 9.34 -13.35
C LYS A 580 -32.61 10.00 -12.05
N VAL A 581 -33.43 11.06 -12.14
CA VAL A 581 -33.79 11.94 -11.01
C VAL A 581 -34.93 11.37 -10.14
N ASN A 582 -35.71 10.43 -10.66
CA ASN A 582 -36.78 9.79 -9.90
C ASN A 582 -36.25 9.00 -8.69
N GLY A 583 -36.70 9.39 -7.49
CA GLY A 583 -36.21 8.82 -6.22
C GLY A 583 -35.00 9.56 -5.64
N ALA A 584 -34.54 10.66 -6.24
CA ALA A 584 -33.51 11.50 -5.66
C ALA A 584 -33.98 12.08 -4.32
N ILE A 585 -33.16 11.96 -3.27
CA ILE A 585 -33.41 12.55 -1.95
C ILE A 585 -32.51 13.78 -1.78
N VAL A 586 -33.11 14.88 -1.32
CA VAL A 586 -32.43 16.09 -0.88
C VAL A 586 -32.57 16.15 0.65
N LYS A 587 -31.48 15.90 1.36
CA LYS A 587 -31.43 15.86 2.83
C LYS A 587 -31.68 17.25 3.44
N PRO A 588 -31.94 17.35 4.75
CA PRO A 588 -31.93 18.62 5.48
C PRO A 588 -30.69 19.45 5.19
N GLY A 589 -30.86 20.72 4.80
CA GLY A 589 -29.77 21.64 4.44
C GLY A 589 -29.02 21.35 3.14
N GLU A 590 -29.30 20.24 2.45
CA GLU A 590 -28.58 19.85 1.24
C GLU A 590 -29.00 20.70 0.04
N THR A 591 -28.03 21.05 -0.81
CA THR A 591 -28.27 21.76 -2.07
C THR A 591 -28.21 20.79 -3.24
N PHE A 592 -29.37 20.53 -3.85
CA PHE A 592 -29.47 19.71 -5.06
C PHE A 592 -28.86 20.46 -6.26
N SER A 593 -28.24 19.73 -7.19
CA SER A 593 -27.71 20.22 -8.46
C SER A 593 -28.12 19.28 -9.57
N LEU A 594 -28.84 19.76 -10.58
CA LEU A 594 -29.32 18.90 -11.67
C LEU A 594 -28.17 18.36 -12.51
N ASN A 595 -27.15 19.18 -12.82
CA ASN A 595 -25.95 18.73 -13.53
C ASN A 595 -25.12 17.76 -12.70
N GLY A 596 -24.86 18.07 -11.42
CA GLY A 596 -24.12 17.19 -10.52
C GLY A 596 -24.78 15.82 -10.34
N TYR A 597 -26.10 15.81 -10.16
CA TYR A 597 -26.86 14.57 -9.97
C TYR A 597 -27.01 13.74 -11.26
N THR A 598 -27.20 14.39 -12.42
CA THR A 598 -27.42 13.66 -13.70
C THR A 598 -26.13 13.26 -14.42
N GLY A 599 -24.99 13.87 -14.09
CA GLY A 599 -23.70 13.63 -14.73
C GLY A 599 -23.66 14.02 -16.22
N PRO A 600 -22.61 13.60 -16.95
CA PRO A 600 -22.41 13.95 -18.36
C PRO A 600 -23.54 13.51 -19.30
N ARG A 601 -23.84 14.35 -20.30
CA ARG A 601 -24.98 14.19 -21.23
C ARG A 601 -24.59 13.80 -22.67
N GLY A 602 -23.73 12.79 -22.81
CA GLY A 602 -23.35 12.25 -24.12
C GLY A 602 -24.26 11.12 -24.63
N ARG A 603 -24.04 10.68 -25.88
CA ARG A 603 -24.78 9.56 -26.49
C ARG A 603 -24.62 8.25 -25.71
N ALA A 604 -23.46 8.03 -25.11
CA ALA A 604 -23.17 6.87 -24.26
C ALA A 604 -24.04 6.80 -22.98
N GLN A 605 -24.65 7.91 -22.57
CA GLN A 605 -25.58 8.00 -21.46
C GLN A 605 -27.05 7.97 -21.91
N GLY A 606 -27.33 7.70 -23.19
CA GLY A 606 -28.67 7.56 -23.76
C GLY A 606 -29.26 8.82 -24.41
N TYR A 607 -28.51 9.92 -24.46
CA TYR A 607 -28.98 11.19 -25.03
C TYR A 607 -28.88 11.22 -26.57
N VAL A 608 -29.84 11.89 -27.20
CA VAL A 608 -29.96 12.08 -28.65
C VAL A 608 -29.84 13.56 -29.03
N ASP A 609 -29.59 13.83 -30.31
CA ASP A 609 -29.67 15.21 -30.82
C ASP A 609 -31.12 15.70 -30.75
N ALA A 610 -31.32 16.84 -30.12
CA ALA A 610 -32.61 17.52 -30.05
C ALA A 610 -32.42 19.04 -30.19
N GLY A 611 -33.52 19.79 -30.28
CA GLY A 611 -33.48 21.24 -30.44
C GLY A 611 -32.72 21.95 -29.31
N ILE A 612 -31.84 22.88 -29.69
CA ILE A 612 -31.21 23.87 -28.80
C ILE A 612 -31.42 25.28 -29.35
N ILE A 613 -31.01 26.27 -28.56
CA ILE A 613 -30.97 27.68 -28.93
C ILE A 613 -29.51 28.10 -28.82
N GLU A 614 -28.90 28.49 -29.93
CA GLU A 614 -27.49 28.86 -30.00
C GLU A 614 -27.37 30.27 -30.58
N ASN A 615 -26.83 31.21 -29.81
CA ASN A 615 -26.67 32.63 -30.20
C ASN A 615 -27.97 33.29 -30.74
N GLY A 616 -29.14 32.88 -30.20
CA GLY A 616 -30.46 33.36 -30.60
C GLY A 616 -31.06 32.67 -31.83
N ILE A 617 -30.40 31.64 -32.39
CA ILE A 617 -30.83 30.89 -33.57
C ILE A 617 -31.20 29.45 -33.16
N PRO A 618 -32.25 28.83 -33.75
CA PRO A 618 -32.55 27.42 -33.53
C PRO A 618 -31.43 26.50 -34.04
N GLY A 619 -30.88 25.67 -33.16
CA GLY A 619 -29.83 24.68 -33.47
C GLY A 619 -30.21 23.27 -33.03
N ARG A 620 -29.28 22.31 -33.13
CA ARG A 620 -29.43 20.95 -32.60
C ARG A 620 -28.15 20.45 -31.95
N ALA A 621 -28.27 19.81 -30.78
CA ALA A 621 -27.16 19.16 -30.11
C ALA A 621 -27.63 17.97 -29.26
N VAL A 622 -26.69 17.07 -28.92
CA VAL A 622 -26.91 15.96 -27.99
C VAL A 622 -27.36 16.51 -26.63
N GLY A 623 -28.45 15.97 -26.08
CA GLY A 623 -29.01 16.47 -24.82
C GLY A 623 -29.84 17.76 -24.94
N GLY A 624 -30.19 18.18 -26.17
CA GLY A 624 -31.12 19.29 -26.39
C GLY A 624 -32.50 19.07 -25.74
N GLY A 625 -33.24 20.16 -25.53
CA GLY A 625 -34.57 20.16 -24.90
C GLY A 625 -34.60 20.00 -23.36
N ILE A 626 -33.50 19.65 -22.69
CA ILE A 626 -33.48 19.35 -21.25
C ILE A 626 -33.82 20.57 -20.37
N SER A 627 -33.70 21.81 -20.86
CA SER A 627 -34.23 23.00 -20.16
C SER A 627 -35.73 22.88 -19.80
N GLN A 628 -36.51 22.04 -20.49
CA GLN A 628 -37.88 21.76 -20.06
C GLN A 628 -37.95 20.96 -18.75
N PHE A 629 -37.02 20.01 -18.54
CA PHE A 629 -36.88 19.35 -17.24
C PHE A 629 -36.48 20.37 -16.16
N ALA A 630 -35.50 21.23 -16.46
CA ALA A 630 -35.07 22.29 -15.54
C ALA A 630 -36.21 23.25 -15.17
N THR A 631 -36.95 23.81 -16.13
CA THR A 631 -38.12 24.66 -15.84
C THR A 631 -39.23 23.94 -15.06
N THR A 632 -39.42 22.62 -15.30
CA THR A 632 -40.41 21.83 -14.52
C THR A 632 -39.94 21.64 -13.08
N LEU A 633 -38.65 21.34 -12.87
CA LEU A 633 -38.05 21.20 -11.55
C LEU A 633 -38.05 22.54 -10.80
N TYR A 634 -37.72 23.63 -11.49
CA TYR A 634 -37.78 25.01 -10.98
C TYR A 634 -39.13 25.31 -10.36
N ASN A 635 -40.20 25.16 -11.13
CA ASN A 635 -41.54 25.48 -10.65
C ASN A 635 -42.01 24.51 -9.55
N ALA A 636 -41.58 23.24 -9.58
CA ALA A 636 -41.88 22.30 -8.49
C ALA A 636 -41.22 22.71 -7.16
N TYR A 637 -39.93 23.10 -7.16
CA TYR A 637 -39.26 23.56 -5.93
C TYR A 637 -39.65 24.98 -5.51
N TYR A 638 -40.02 25.83 -6.47
CA TYR A 638 -40.63 27.14 -6.22
C TYR A 638 -41.86 26.98 -5.32
N TYR A 639 -42.81 26.12 -5.71
CA TYR A 639 -44.05 25.87 -4.95
C TYR A 639 -43.84 25.05 -3.67
N ALA A 640 -42.78 24.23 -3.60
CA ALA A 640 -42.40 23.53 -2.36
C ALA A 640 -41.76 24.45 -1.28
N GLY A 641 -41.57 25.74 -1.56
CA GLY A 641 -40.96 26.69 -0.62
C GLY A 641 -39.43 26.57 -0.49
N MET A 642 -38.79 25.75 -1.32
CA MET A 642 -37.34 25.55 -1.30
C MET A 642 -36.60 26.87 -1.57
N LYS A 643 -35.39 26.98 -1.01
CA LYS A 643 -34.51 28.13 -1.27
C LYS A 643 -33.86 27.95 -2.65
N ASP A 644 -34.03 28.93 -3.53
CA ASP A 644 -33.30 28.95 -4.80
C ASP A 644 -31.80 29.13 -4.53
N ALA A 645 -30.96 28.31 -5.17
CA ALA A 645 -29.52 28.29 -4.98
C ALA A 645 -28.75 28.51 -6.31
N GLY A 646 -29.43 29.07 -7.30
CA GLY A 646 -28.90 29.40 -8.62
C GLY A 646 -29.67 28.71 -9.74
N HIS A 647 -30.32 29.53 -10.58
CA HIS A 647 -30.85 29.16 -11.89
C HIS A 647 -30.67 30.33 -12.86
N LYS A 648 -30.91 30.12 -14.15
CA LYS A 648 -30.83 31.16 -15.18
C LYS A 648 -31.91 30.94 -16.24
N GLU A 649 -32.63 31.98 -16.60
CA GLU A 649 -33.70 31.96 -17.60
C GLU A 649 -33.17 31.83 -19.04
N HIS A 650 -34.06 31.56 -20.00
CA HIS A 650 -33.76 31.76 -21.42
C HIS A 650 -33.69 33.27 -21.71
N SER A 651 -32.87 33.69 -22.69
CA SER A 651 -32.76 35.12 -23.04
C SER A 651 -34.05 35.70 -23.64
N TYR A 652 -34.91 34.86 -24.24
CA TYR A 652 -36.24 35.24 -24.71
C TYR A 652 -37.31 34.30 -24.13
N TRP A 653 -38.53 34.82 -23.91
CA TRP A 653 -39.62 34.04 -23.30
C TRP A 653 -40.05 32.89 -24.21
N ILE A 654 -40.19 31.70 -23.64
CA ILE A 654 -40.69 30.52 -24.35
C ILE A 654 -42.12 30.23 -23.90
N SER A 655 -43.08 30.40 -24.82
CA SER A 655 -44.53 30.49 -24.55
C SER A 655 -45.20 29.30 -23.84
N ARG A 656 -44.51 28.15 -23.71
CA ARG A 656 -44.99 26.98 -22.96
C ARG A 656 -44.59 26.98 -21.47
N TYR A 657 -43.92 28.03 -21.01
CA TYR A 657 -43.50 28.21 -19.61
C TYR A 657 -44.12 29.48 -19.01
N PRO A 658 -44.31 29.56 -17.67
CA PRO A 658 -44.76 30.77 -17.03
C PRO A 658 -43.73 31.89 -17.18
N LYS A 659 -44.19 33.11 -17.49
CA LYS A 659 -43.34 34.29 -17.62
C LYS A 659 -42.63 34.55 -16.29
N GLY A 660 -41.33 34.83 -16.34
CA GLY A 660 -40.48 35.05 -15.17
C GLY A 660 -40.11 33.80 -14.37
N ARG A 661 -40.52 32.58 -14.79
CA ARG A 661 -40.27 31.33 -14.06
C ARG A 661 -39.80 30.19 -14.97
N GLU A 662 -38.61 30.39 -15.52
CA GLU A 662 -37.92 29.49 -16.42
C GLU A 662 -36.54 29.10 -15.90
N ALA A 663 -36.05 27.93 -16.28
CA ALA A 663 -34.66 27.56 -16.05
C ALA A 663 -34.05 26.89 -17.30
N THR A 664 -32.89 27.41 -17.70
CA THR A 664 -31.97 26.79 -18.65
C THR A 664 -31.08 25.79 -17.91
N VAL A 665 -30.60 24.78 -18.64
CA VAL A 665 -29.53 23.92 -18.15
C VAL A 665 -28.65 23.50 -19.33
N PHE A 666 -27.33 23.60 -19.19
CA PHE A 666 -26.37 23.34 -20.26
C PHE A 666 -25.09 22.71 -19.71
N GLN A 667 -24.59 21.71 -20.43
CA GLN A 667 -23.27 21.14 -20.26
C GLN A 667 -22.51 21.28 -21.57
N ASP A 668 -21.20 21.51 -21.52
CA ASP A 668 -20.38 21.55 -22.71
C ASP A 668 -20.15 20.13 -23.30
N PRO A 669 -19.55 19.99 -24.50
CA PRO A 669 -19.26 18.68 -25.10
C PRO A 669 -18.28 17.79 -24.31
N ALA A 670 -17.54 18.33 -23.33
CA ALA A 670 -16.69 17.56 -22.42
C ALA A 670 -17.46 17.10 -21.16
N GLY A 671 -18.67 17.60 -20.94
CA GLY A 671 -19.53 17.28 -19.80
C GLY A 671 -19.43 18.27 -18.63
N ASN A 672 -18.73 19.39 -18.80
CA ASN A 672 -18.61 20.42 -17.75
C ASN A 672 -19.95 21.14 -17.56
N SER A 673 -20.30 21.45 -16.32
CA SER A 673 -21.53 22.16 -15.96
C SER A 673 -21.41 23.66 -16.23
N VAL A 674 -21.89 24.13 -17.39
CA VAL A 674 -21.84 25.55 -17.78
C VAL A 674 -23.04 26.34 -17.26
N ILE A 675 -24.25 25.76 -17.32
CA ILE A 675 -25.45 26.34 -16.69
C ILE A 675 -26.16 25.22 -15.95
N ASP A 676 -26.44 25.44 -14.67
CA ASP A 676 -27.09 24.48 -13.77
C ASP A 676 -28.34 25.08 -13.14
N ILE A 677 -29.17 24.21 -12.57
CA ILE A 677 -30.28 24.58 -11.69
C ILE A 677 -30.05 23.92 -10.32
N LYS A 678 -30.08 24.75 -9.27
CA LYS A 678 -29.77 24.37 -7.90
C LYS A 678 -30.80 24.92 -6.91
N PHE A 679 -31.15 24.12 -5.92
CA PHE A 679 -32.00 24.54 -4.80
C PHE A 679 -31.55 23.89 -3.50
N THR A 680 -31.64 24.63 -2.40
CA THR A 680 -31.36 24.13 -1.05
C THR A 680 -32.68 23.75 -0.37
N ASN A 681 -32.70 22.57 0.25
CA ASN A 681 -33.75 22.19 1.20
C ASN A 681 -33.52 22.94 2.52
N PRO A 682 -34.40 23.87 2.94
CA PRO A 682 -34.20 24.66 4.15
C PRO A 682 -34.63 23.93 5.44
N ASP A 683 -35.34 22.80 5.32
CA ASP A 683 -36.05 22.16 6.43
C ASP A 683 -35.22 21.09 7.15
N GLU A 684 -35.60 20.77 8.39
CA GLU A 684 -35.06 19.65 9.19
C GLU A 684 -35.51 18.27 8.68
N THR A 685 -36.38 18.22 7.66
CA THR A 685 -36.88 17.00 7.01
C THR A 685 -36.36 16.89 5.57
N GLY A 686 -36.14 15.66 5.09
CA GLY A 686 -35.72 15.41 3.72
C GLY A 686 -36.85 15.64 2.70
N VAL A 687 -36.47 15.81 1.43
CA VAL A 687 -37.39 15.93 0.29
C VAL A 687 -37.05 14.87 -0.75
N ALA A 688 -38.05 14.14 -1.25
CA ALA A 688 -37.88 13.19 -2.35
C ALA A 688 -38.44 13.76 -3.67
N ILE A 689 -37.66 13.65 -4.75
CA ILE A 689 -38.05 14.05 -6.10
C ILE A 689 -38.66 12.84 -6.83
N GLN A 690 -39.96 12.88 -7.09
CA GLN A 690 -40.62 11.95 -8.00
C GLN A 690 -40.76 12.61 -9.38
N THR A 691 -40.53 11.84 -10.45
CA THR A 691 -40.76 12.30 -11.83
C THR A 691 -41.75 11.37 -12.52
N ILE A 692 -42.74 11.95 -13.18
CA ILE A 692 -43.79 11.23 -13.91
C ILE A 692 -43.77 11.77 -15.33
N TRP A 693 -43.19 11.01 -16.26
CA TRP A 693 -42.97 11.44 -17.64
C TRP A 693 -43.80 10.62 -18.63
N THR A 694 -44.09 11.21 -19.78
CA THR A 694 -44.68 10.57 -20.96
C THR A 694 -43.94 11.04 -22.22
N PRO A 695 -44.22 10.51 -23.42
CA PRO A 695 -43.64 11.03 -24.66
C PRO A 695 -43.99 12.48 -25.01
N SER A 696 -44.88 13.16 -24.27
CA SER A 696 -45.31 14.54 -24.54
C SER A 696 -45.50 15.44 -23.30
N SER A 697 -45.32 14.90 -22.09
CA SER A 697 -45.45 15.62 -20.82
C SER A 697 -44.44 15.17 -19.75
N LEU A 698 -44.16 16.06 -18.81
CA LEU A 698 -43.35 15.79 -17.61
C LEU A 698 -44.02 16.48 -16.43
N LYS A 699 -44.36 15.71 -15.40
CA LYS A 699 -44.71 16.19 -14.06
C LYS A 699 -43.58 15.85 -13.09
N ILE A 700 -43.23 16.80 -12.22
CA ILE A 700 -42.31 16.59 -11.10
C ILE A 700 -43.09 16.87 -9.81
N VAL A 701 -42.94 15.99 -8.82
CA VAL A 701 -43.59 16.06 -7.52
C VAL A 701 -42.52 15.97 -6.45
N LEU A 702 -42.49 16.96 -5.56
CA LEU A 702 -41.65 16.97 -4.38
C LEU A 702 -42.45 16.50 -3.17
N TRP A 703 -41.94 15.46 -2.51
CA TRP A 703 -42.53 14.86 -1.33
C TRP A 703 -41.71 15.19 -0.10
N GLY A 704 -42.34 15.56 1.02
CA GLY A 704 -41.68 16.00 2.26
C GLY A 704 -42.64 16.04 3.45
N THR A 705 -42.39 16.94 4.40
CA THR A 705 -43.37 17.40 5.40
C THR A 705 -43.78 18.83 5.03
N LYS A 706 -45.08 19.16 4.97
CA LYS A 706 -45.54 20.44 4.42
C LYS A 706 -45.48 21.58 5.45
N ASN A 707 -44.31 22.21 5.52
CA ASN A 707 -44.03 23.36 6.38
C ASN A 707 -44.55 24.70 5.83
N TYR A 708 -44.71 24.82 4.51
CA TYR A 708 -45.07 26.07 3.82
C TYR A 708 -46.34 25.94 2.97
N ASP A 709 -47.11 27.02 2.90
CA ASP A 709 -48.09 27.27 1.83
C ASP A 709 -47.53 28.39 0.93
N VAL A 710 -47.40 28.14 -0.37
CA VAL A 710 -46.72 29.02 -1.32
C VAL A 710 -47.65 29.44 -2.44
N THR A 711 -47.65 30.73 -2.75
CA THR A 711 -48.35 31.33 -3.88
C THR A 711 -47.37 32.09 -4.77
N GLY A 712 -47.70 32.24 -6.04
CA GLY A 712 -46.90 32.98 -7.02
C GLY A 712 -47.79 33.84 -7.91
N SER A 713 -47.42 35.10 -8.09
CA SER A 713 -48.08 36.04 -9.00
C SER A 713 -47.05 36.64 -9.96
N THR A 714 -47.48 36.99 -11.17
CA THR A 714 -46.61 37.58 -12.20
C THR A 714 -47.26 38.85 -12.71
N SER A 715 -46.46 39.91 -12.91
CA SER A 715 -46.96 41.21 -13.37
C SER A 715 -47.50 41.16 -14.81
N ALA A 716 -48.16 42.25 -15.22
CA ALA A 716 -48.28 42.58 -16.64
C ALA A 716 -46.88 42.77 -17.26
N GLU A 717 -46.80 42.67 -18.59
CA GLU A 717 -45.59 42.97 -19.35
C GLU A 717 -45.30 44.48 -19.35
N PHE A 718 -44.01 44.84 -19.32
CA PHE A 718 -43.53 46.21 -19.42
C PHE A 718 -42.17 46.27 -20.15
N ASN A 719 -41.61 47.47 -20.37
CA ASN A 719 -40.31 47.68 -21.04
C ASN A 719 -40.14 46.90 -22.35
N HIS A 720 -41.17 46.95 -23.21
CA HIS A 720 -41.21 46.19 -24.46
C HIS A 720 -40.12 46.64 -25.46
N THR A 721 -39.51 45.70 -26.17
CA THR A 721 -38.42 45.94 -27.14
C THR A 721 -38.68 45.21 -28.46
N GLN A 722 -38.44 45.87 -29.60
CA GLN A 722 -38.80 45.34 -30.92
C GLN A 722 -37.75 44.35 -31.47
N PRO A 723 -38.16 43.32 -32.25
CA PRO A 723 -37.24 42.36 -32.83
C PRO A 723 -36.49 42.92 -34.03
N GLU A 724 -35.16 42.77 -34.02
CA GLU A 724 -34.32 43.03 -35.18
C GLU A 724 -34.52 41.97 -36.27
N GLU A 725 -34.36 42.38 -37.54
CA GLU A 725 -34.34 41.47 -38.69
C GLU A 725 -32.93 40.92 -38.91
N ARG A 726 -32.81 39.58 -39.02
CA ARG A 726 -31.56 38.89 -39.37
C ARG A 726 -31.74 38.07 -40.64
N LYS A 727 -30.89 38.35 -41.62
CA LYS A 727 -30.77 37.60 -42.87
C LYS A 727 -29.80 36.44 -42.67
N VAL A 728 -30.20 35.24 -43.07
CA VAL A 728 -29.44 34.00 -42.90
C VAL A 728 -29.31 33.29 -44.25
N THR A 729 -28.08 33.22 -44.77
CA THR A 729 -27.71 32.58 -46.05
C THR A 729 -27.16 31.17 -45.89
N THR A 730 -26.85 30.75 -44.66
CA THR A 730 -26.48 29.37 -44.31
C THR A 730 -27.71 28.48 -44.30
N GLN A 731 -27.52 27.20 -44.62
CA GLN A 731 -28.60 26.21 -44.73
C GLN A 731 -28.29 24.97 -43.87
N PRO A 732 -29.31 24.34 -43.24
CA PRO A 732 -30.73 24.67 -43.30
C PRO A 732 -31.10 25.92 -42.48
N CYS A 733 -31.89 26.82 -43.07
CA CYS A 733 -32.46 27.97 -42.38
C CYS A 733 -33.96 27.77 -42.11
N SER A 734 -34.41 28.19 -40.93
CA SER A 734 -35.84 28.26 -40.56
C SER A 734 -36.26 29.72 -40.44
N PRO A 735 -37.22 30.22 -41.24
CA PRO A 735 -37.66 31.60 -41.13
C PRO A 735 -38.46 31.84 -39.83
N SER A 736 -38.49 33.08 -39.38
CA SER A 736 -39.19 33.51 -38.16
C SER A 736 -39.71 34.93 -38.33
N ASN A 737 -40.91 35.22 -37.83
CA ASN A 737 -41.42 36.59 -37.76
C ASN A 737 -40.81 37.39 -36.58
N GLY A 738 -40.07 36.72 -35.70
CA GLY A 738 -39.59 37.28 -34.44
C GLY A 738 -40.70 37.43 -33.40
N ALA A 739 -40.31 37.91 -32.22
CA ALA A 739 -41.24 38.26 -31.14
C ALA A 739 -40.67 39.41 -30.31
N GLN A 740 -41.56 40.27 -29.81
CA GLN A 740 -41.21 41.40 -28.95
C GLN A 740 -40.61 40.91 -27.63
N GLY A 741 -39.51 41.53 -27.20
CA GLY A 741 -38.96 41.36 -25.85
C GLY A 741 -39.73 42.20 -24.86
N PHE A 742 -39.68 41.84 -23.57
CA PHE A 742 -40.40 42.52 -22.49
C PHE A 742 -39.80 42.17 -21.13
N SER A 743 -40.19 42.90 -20.09
CA SER A 743 -39.93 42.58 -18.69
C SER A 743 -41.21 42.17 -17.96
N VAL A 744 -41.06 41.30 -16.98
CA VAL A 744 -42.09 40.94 -15.98
C VAL A 744 -41.45 40.83 -14.60
N THR A 745 -42.24 41.07 -13.56
CA THR A 745 -41.87 40.76 -12.18
C THR A 745 -42.68 39.56 -11.70
N ASP A 746 -42.03 38.46 -11.36
CA ASP A 746 -42.65 37.37 -10.62
C ASP A 746 -42.48 37.62 -9.11
N THR A 747 -43.48 37.25 -8.32
CA THR A 747 -43.50 37.43 -6.86
C THR A 747 -43.99 36.15 -6.19
N ARG A 748 -43.08 35.49 -5.48
CA ARG A 748 -43.35 34.32 -4.65
C ARG A 748 -43.70 34.77 -3.23
N THR A 749 -44.85 34.38 -2.71
CA THR A 749 -45.19 34.57 -1.29
C THR A 749 -45.23 33.23 -0.59
N ILE A 750 -44.44 33.10 0.47
CA ILE A 750 -44.27 31.88 1.27
C ILE A 750 -44.84 32.17 2.66
N THR A 751 -45.81 31.38 3.09
CA THR A 751 -46.37 31.42 4.44
C THR A 751 -45.94 30.20 5.23
N ASP A 752 -45.24 30.39 6.35
CA ASP A 752 -44.90 29.34 7.31
C ASP A 752 -46.18 28.89 8.04
N ARG A 753 -46.52 27.60 7.94
CA ARG A 753 -47.80 27.03 8.41
C ARG A 753 -47.84 26.81 9.92
N ARG A 754 -46.70 26.93 10.61
CA ARG A 754 -46.54 26.73 12.05
C ARG A 754 -46.64 28.07 12.82
N THR A 755 -46.30 29.17 12.16
CA THR A 755 -46.23 30.52 12.75
C THR A 755 -47.22 31.50 12.11
N GLY A 756 -47.73 31.22 10.91
CA GLY A 756 -48.56 32.13 10.12
C GLY A 756 -47.78 33.29 9.46
N VAL A 757 -46.46 33.35 9.65
CA VAL A 757 -45.63 34.44 9.10
C VAL A 757 -45.49 34.27 7.59
N SER A 758 -45.84 35.32 6.84
CA SER A 758 -45.69 35.37 5.39
C SER A 758 -44.50 36.25 5.01
N ARG A 759 -43.73 35.81 4.00
CA ARG A 759 -42.63 36.56 3.39
C ARG A 759 -42.75 36.52 1.87
N SER A 760 -42.43 37.63 1.21
CA SER A 760 -42.52 37.75 -0.26
C SER A 760 -41.15 37.99 -0.87
N GLU A 761 -40.87 37.30 -1.97
CA GLU A 761 -39.66 37.40 -2.78
C GLU A 761 -40.08 37.82 -4.19
N SER A 762 -39.59 38.96 -4.68
CA SER A 762 -39.91 39.46 -6.03
C SER A 762 -38.66 39.47 -6.91
N ARG A 763 -38.79 38.99 -8.15
CA ARG A 763 -37.71 39.00 -9.16
C ARG A 763 -38.24 39.56 -10.48
N THR A 764 -37.57 40.61 -10.98
CA THR A 764 -37.80 41.10 -12.34
C THR A 764 -36.92 40.33 -13.32
N VAL A 765 -37.56 39.79 -14.35
CA VAL A 765 -36.94 39.07 -15.46
C VAL A 765 -37.09 39.93 -16.71
N ARG A 766 -36.00 40.06 -17.48
CA ARG A 766 -36.00 40.67 -18.81
C ARG A 766 -35.86 39.57 -19.85
N TYR A 767 -36.73 39.61 -20.84
CA TYR A 767 -36.64 38.84 -22.07
C TYR A 767 -36.28 39.77 -23.22
N ASP A 768 -35.18 39.47 -23.89
CA ASP A 768 -34.79 40.11 -25.15
C ASP A 768 -35.70 39.64 -26.29
N PRO A 769 -35.85 40.46 -27.35
CA PRO A 769 -36.69 40.09 -28.49
C PRO A 769 -36.05 38.96 -29.29
N SER A 770 -36.86 38.01 -29.77
CA SER A 770 -36.38 36.98 -30.69
C SER A 770 -36.38 37.52 -32.13
N HIS A 771 -35.28 37.32 -32.86
CA HIS A 771 -35.07 37.91 -34.18
C HIS A 771 -36.09 37.44 -35.22
N LYS A 772 -36.44 38.37 -36.13
CA LYS A 772 -37.13 38.06 -37.37
C LYS A 772 -36.11 37.46 -38.34
N ILE A 773 -36.18 36.16 -38.58
CA ILE A 773 -35.23 35.43 -39.44
C ILE A 773 -35.76 35.40 -40.88
N ILE A 774 -35.02 36.01 -41.79
CA ILE A 774 -35.23 35.87 -43.24
C ILE A 774 -34.19 34.89 -43.79
N CYS A 775 -34.66 33.78 -44.35
CA CYS A 775 -33.81 32.82 -45.06
C CYS A 775 -33.55 33.31 -46.47
N GLU A 776 -32.30 33.63 -46.78
CA GLU A 776 -31.86 34.03 -48.12
C GLU A 776 -31.19 32.84 -48.83
N PRO A 777 -31.26 32.75 -50.17
CA PRO A 777 -30.53 31.74 -50.90
C PRO A 777 -29.02 31.91 -50.66
N LYS A 778 -28.29 30.79 -50.58
CA LYS A 778 -26.82 30.82 -50.51
C LYS A 778 -26.29 31.57 -51.75
N PRO A 779 -25.43 32.59 -51.60
CA PRO A 779 -24.83 33.27 -52.74
C PRO A 779 -24.16 32.28 -53.70
N GLU A 780 -24.50 32.38 -54.97
CA GLU A 780 -23.85 31.59 -56.01
C GLU A 780 -22.36 31.96 -56.03
N THR A 781 -21.50 30.94 -55.91
CA THR A 781 -20.06 31.16 -56.03
C THR A 781 -19.78 31.41 -57.51
N PRO A 782 -19.21 32.57 -57.90
CA PRO A 782 -18.98 32.85 -59.31
C PRO A 782 -18.06 31.77 -59.91
N PRO A 783 -18.32 31.32 -61.15
CA PRO A 783 -17.52 30.28 -61.77
C PRO A 783 -16.07 30.75 -61.86
N GLY A 784 -15.14 29.95 -61.33
CA GLY A 784 -13.71 30.24 -61.38
C GLY A 784 -13.21 30.28 -62.81
N GLY A 785 -12.49 31.36 -63.15
CA GLY A 785 -11.75 31.52 -64.41
C GLY A 785 -10.27 31.19 -64.27
#